data_AF-A0A3S0XBK7-F1
#
_entry.id   AF-A0A3S0XBK7-F1
#
_cell.length_a   1.000
_cell.length_b   1.000
_cell.length_c   1.000
_cell.angle_alpha   90.00
_cell.angle_beta   90.00
_cell.angle_gamma   90.00
#
_symmetry.space_group_name_H-M   'P 1'
#
loop_
_entity.id
_entity.type
_entity.pdbx_description
1 polymer ?
#
loop_
_entity_poly.entity_id
_entity_poly.type
_entity_poly.pdbx_seq_one_letter_code
_entity_poly.pdbx_strand_id
1 'polypeptide(L)'
;MQFPESWLREFCNPPIDSAALAETLTMGGFEVEERRPVAPPFTRIVVGEIKEAVQHPNADRLRVCQVDAGQGALLNIVCGAPNARVGIKVPCALVGAELPPGEDGKPFLIKLGKLRGVESQGMLCSARELQLSEDHGGLLELDADAPIGADVRDVLKLDDMLLTLKLTPNLAHGLSVYGVARELAALTGAPLKTPEIAPVATSFADVLPVKVEAAELCGRFSGRIMRGVNTKVATPAWMVERLARCGQRSVTPLVDISNYVMFEYGQPSHIFDLDKIHGGLTVRWGKPGEQLKLLNGNTITVDDKVGVIADDREVESLAGIMGGDATSVSDDTRNIYVEAAFWWPEAVQGRSRRFNFSTDAGHRYERGVDPSRTVQIIERITQLIAEICGGQAGRMDDQTLSVPQAVPVTLRVARASRVIGMPLTQAQCAEALNRLGFAITEGEGTLTVTPPPHRFDLLIEEDLIEEVARLIGFNNLPTTAPLAPITARVRPEAQRSRFAVRRSIAALGYQETINFSFVEAHWEQDLAGNANPVKLLNPIASQMSVMRSSLMGSLLQVLKFNLDRKAPRVRVFELGRVFMRDDSVVTTDSTVRGVSQPMRVAGLAWGDADEARWDGKPQRIDFYDVKGDVEALLAPLRPVFEAAEHPALHPGRSARVLVDGKAIGFVGELHPRWRQKWDFAQAPVLFELDLDAVTARLVPVAQPVPRHQAVERDIAVVVAEAVTHDALMQAIRSTAAAKGLLRDAVLFDIYRPQPLRDGAVAAAGALAQGEKSMAVRLSFQSDSATLTDEQVEPAVRAIVEQLGAKLGGRLRG
;
A
#
# COMPACT_ATOMS: atom_id res chain seq x y z
N MET A 1 6.81 16.72 1.60
CA MET A 1 7.39 18.00 2.03
C MET A 1 6.51 19.12 1.50
N GLN A 2 6.02 20.02 2.36
CA GLN A 2 5.19 21.15 1.94
C GLN A 2 5.97 22.46 2.02
N PHE A 3 5.77 23.38 1.07
CA PHE A 3 6.32 24.74 1.12
C PHE A 3 5.50 25.70 0.24
N PRO A 4 5.58 27.02 0.50
CA PRO A 4 5.00 28.03 -0.38
C PRO A 4 5.79 28.24 -1.67
N GLU A 5 5.09 28.34 -2.80
CA GLU A 5 5.66 28.58 -4.13
C GLU A 5 6.41 29.92 -4.18
N SER A 6 5.92 30.95 -3.50
CA SER A 6 6.62 32.24 -3.41
C SER A 6 8.05 32.11 -2.88
N TRP A 7 8.26 31.26 -1.85
CA TRP A 7 9.57 31.05 -1.25
C TRP A 7 10.50 30.25 -2.17
N LEU A 8 9.95 29.30 -2.93
CA LEU A 8 10.69 28.64 -4.01
C LEU A 8 11.13 29.64 -5.08
N ARG A 9 10.24 30.56 -5.47
CA ARG A 9 10.51 31.60 -6.47
C ARG A 9 11.53 32.63 -6.04
N GLU A 10 11.74 32.83 -4.73
CA GLU A 10 12.84 33.68 -4.26
C GLU A 10 14.20 33.14 -4.67
N PHE A 11 14.36 31.80 -4.68
CA PHE A 11 15.57 31.11 -5.13
C PHE A 11 15.61 30.87 -6.65
N CYS A 12 14.51 30.47 -7.27
CA CYS A 12 14.44 30.21 -8.72
C CYS A 12 13.05 30.60 -9.27
N ASN A 13 13.00 31.64 -10.11
CA ASN A 13 11.73 32.18 -10.64
C ASN A 13 11.61 32.02 -12.17
N PRO A 14 11.30 30.82 -12.68
CA PRO A 14 11.03 30.64 -14.10
C PRO A 14 9.75 31.38 -14.54
N PRO A 15 9.70 31.89 -15.78
CA PRO A 15 8.55 32.62 -16.33
C PRO A 15 7.41 31.69 -16.74
N ILE A 16 6.96 30.82 -15.82
CA ILE A 16 5.88 29.86 -15.98
C ILE A 16 4.88 30.02 -14.83
N ASP A 17 3.62 29.68 -15.06
CA ASP A 17 2.59 29.71 -14.01
C ASP A 17 2.75 28.57 -12.99
N SER A 18 1.94 28.59 -11.93
CA SER A 18 1.97 27.57 -10.87
C SER A 18 1.65 26.15 -11.36
N ALA A 19 0.83 26.01 -12.41
CA ALA A 19 0.45 24.70 -12.93
C ALA A 19 1.62 24.08 -13.71
N ALA A 20 2.21 24.85 -14.62
CA ALA A 20 3.38 24.46 -15.39
C ALA A 20 4.61 24.22 -14.49
N LEU A 21 4.78 25.00 -13.41
CA LEU A 21 5.83 24.77 -12.42
C LEU A 21 5.66 23.41 -11.74
N ALA A 22 4.44 23.10 -11.28
CA ALA A 22 4.15 21.83 -10.62
C ALA A 22 4.33 20.63 -11.57
N GLU A 23 3.89 20.76 -12.82
CA GLU A 23 4.10 19.75 -13.86
C GLU A 23 5.59 19.55 -14.17
N THR A 24 6.36 20.65 -14.28
CA THR A 24 7.81 20.59 -14.52
C THR A 24 8.54 19.85 -13.40
N LEU A 25 8.24 20.16 -12.13
CA LEU A 25 8.81 19.42 -10.99
C LEU A 25 8.43 17.94 -11.05
N THR A 26 7.16 17.63 -11.28
CA THR A 26 6.66 16.24 -11.33
C THR A 26 7.34 15.44 -12.44
N MET A 27 7.43 15.99 -13.66
CA MET A 27 8.12 15.35 -14.78
C MET A 27 9.63 15.26 -14.57
N GLY A 28 10.19 16.12 -13.74
CA GLY A 28 11.57 16.08 -13.27
C GLY A 28 11.82 15.17 -12.06
N GLY A 29 10.86 14.32 -11.66
CA GLY A 29 11.00 13.36 -10.56
C GLY A 29 10.56 13.87 -9.18
N PHE A 30 10.18 15.15 -9.06
CA PHE A 30 9.71 15.78 -7.84
C PHE A 30 8.18 15.85 -7.86
N GLU A 31 7.53 14.70 -7.65
CA GLU A 31 6.06 14.56 -7.71
C GLU A 31 5.36 15.55 -6.78
N VAL A 32 4.58 16.47 -7.38
CA VAL A 32 3.68 17.37 -6.66
C VAL A 32 2.36 16.62 -6.42
N GLU A 33 2.19 16.08 -5.22
CA GLU A 33 1.01 15.32 -4.81
C GLU A 33 -0.21 16.24 -4.61
N GLU A 34 0.03 17.46 -4.12
CA GLU A 34 -1.03 18.43 -3.87
C GLU A 34 -0.57 19.86 -4.18
N ARG A 35 -1.49 20.65 -4.74
CA ARG A 35 -1.36 22.09 -4.95
C ARG A 35 -2.59 22.79 -4.39
N ARG A 36 -2.40 23.63 -3.36
CA ARG A 36 -3.48 24.32 -2.64
C ARG A 36 -3.22 25.83 -2.57
N PRO A 37 -4.22 26.70 -2.79
CA PRO A 37 -4.03 28.13 -2.53
C PRO A 37 -3.86 28.40 -1.03
N VAL A 38 -3.00 29.36 -0.67
CA VAL A 38 -2.76 29.76 0.73
C VAL A 38 -4.05 30.24 1.39
N ALA A 39 -4.85 31.04 0.67
CA ALA A 39 -6.16 31.50 1.12
C ALA A 39 -7.23 31.24 0.06
N PRO A 40 -8.48 30.97 0.47
CA PRO A 40 -9.60 30.91 -0.46
C PRO A 40 -9.82 32.25 -1.17
N PRO A 41 -10.50 32.26 -2.32
CA PRO A 41 -10.77 33.48 -3.05
C PRO A 41 -11.74 34.38 -2.28
N PHE A 42 -11.43 35.68 -2.25
CA PHE A 42 -12.30 36.75 -1.78
C PHE A 42 -11.94 38.05 -2.51
N THR A 43 -12.85 39.03 -2.56
CA THR A 43 -12.62 40.27 -3.32
C THR A 43 -13.06 41.52 -2.56
N ARG A 44 -12.44 42.67 -2.89
CA ARG A 44 -12.75 44.02 -2.34
C ARG A 44 -12.65 44.12 -0.82
N ILE A 45 -11.67 43.44 -0.24
CA ILE A 45 -11.33 43.54 1.17
C ILE A 45 -10.01 44.32 1.26
N VAL A 46 -10.08 45.51 1.85
CA VAL A 46 -8.95 46.46 1.89
C VAL A 46 -8.52 46.71 3.33
N VAL A 47 -7.32 47.27 3.52
CA VAL A 47 -6.87 47.72 4.84
C VAL A 47 -7.71 48.92 5.28
N GLY A 48 -8.41 48.80 6.41
CA GLY A 48 -9.17 49.89 7.03
C GLY A 48 -8.60 50.26 8.40
N GLU A 49 -8.54 51.55 8.72
CA GLU A 49 -8.16 52.05 10.05
C GLU A 49 -9.39 52.57 10.81
N ILE A 50 -9.58 52.12 12.05
CA ILE A 50 -10.65 52.63 12.91
C ILE A 50 -10.26 54.01 13.45
N LYS A 51 -10.90 55.08 12.95
CA LYS A 51 -10.68 56.46 13.41
C LYS A 51 -11.51 56.80 14.64
N GLU A 52 -12.70 56.21 14.77
CA GLU A 52 -13.58 56.38 15.91
C GLU A 52 -14.30 55.07 16.22
N ALA A 53 -14.53 54.75 17.49
CA ALA A 53 -15.30 53.58 17.91
C ALA A 53 -16.15 53.92 19.16
N VAL A 54 -17.43 54.18 18.96
CA VAL A 54 -18.38 54.54 20.02
C VAL A 54 -19.33 53.39 20.34
N GLN A 55 -19.87 53.37 21.56
CA GLN A 55 -20.86 52.36 21.95
C GLN A 55 -22.11 52.47 21.08
N HIS A 56 -22.64 51.33 20.61
CA HIS A 56 -23.85 51.32 19.80
C HIS A 56 -25.07 51.75 20.64
N PRO A 57 -25.89 52.72 20.17
CA PRO A 57 -26.96 53.32 20.98
C PRO A 57 -28.06 52.34 21.40
N ASN A 58 -28.25 51.26 20.63
CA ASN A 58 -29.29 50.26 20.84
C ASN A 58 -28.74 48.83 21.10
N ALA A 59 -27.45 48.66 21.41
CA ALA A 59 -26.86 47.34 21.64
C ALA A 59 -25.58 47.37 22.50
N ASP A 60 -25.58 46.65 23.62
CA ASP A 60 -24.47 46.65 24.59
C ASP A 60 -23.19 45.97 24.07
N ARG A 61 -23.33 45.01 23.14
CA ARG A 61 -22.20 44.24 22.58
C ARG A 61 -21.71 44.72 21.22
N LEU A 62 -22.22 45.85 20.72
CA LEU A 62 -21.84 46.39 19.42
C LEU A 62 -21.21 47.78 19.58
N ARG A 63 -20.29 48.11 18.69
CA ARG A 63 -19.71 49.43 18.52
C ARG A 63 -20.04 49.96 17.13
N VAL A 64 -20.16 51.28 17.02
CA VAL A 64 -20.25 51.98 15.74
C VAL A 64 -18.88 52.57 15.46
N CYS A 65 -18.23 52.10 14.41
CA CYS A 65 -16.88 52.48 14.03
C CYS A 65 -16.91 53.42 12.81
N GLN A 66 -16.16 54.51 12.86
CA GLN A 66 -15.81 55.31 11.68
C GLN A 66 -14.49 54.79 11.13
N VAL A 67 -14.51 54.25 9.92
CA VAL A 67 -13.37 53.51 9.34
C VAL A 67 -12.86 54.22 8.10
N ASP A 68 -11.58 54.55 8.08
CA ASP A 68 -10.89 55.02 6.88
C ASP A 68 -10.42 53.81 6.07
N ALA A 69 -11.02 53.60 4.91
CA ALA A 69 -10.68 52.52 3.98
C ALA A 69 -10.04 53.06 2.68
N GLY A 70 -9.53 54.30 2.69
CA GLY A 70 -8.87 54.90 1.53
C GLY A 70 -9.82 55.34 0.41
N GLN A 71 -11.13 55.46 0.69
CA GLN A 71 -12.15 55.90 -0.27
C GLN A 71 -12.45 57.41 -0.23
N GLY A 72 -11.69 58.18 0.56
CA GLY A 72 -11.86 59.63 0.73
C GLY A 72 -12.89 60.04 1.79
N ALA A 73 -13.95 59.25 2.02
CA ALA A 73 -14.89 59.42 3.13
C ALA A 73 -14.77 58.28 4.14
N LEU A 74 -15.00 58.58 5.43
CA LEU A 74 -15.07 57.56 6.48
C LEU A 74 -16.34 56.71 6.32
N LEU A 75 -16.18 55.41 6.44
CA LEU A 75 -17.27 54.43 6.38
C LEU A 75 -17.84 54.22 7.78
N ASN A 76 -19.16 54.23 7.90
CA ASN A 76 -19.84 53.87 9.15
C ASN A 76 -20.03 52.35 9.21
N ILE A 77 -19.33 51.64 10.08
CA ILE A 77 -19.37 50.16 10.18
C ILE A 77 -19.72 49.73 11.60
N VAL A 78 -20.73 48.89 11.75
CA VAL A 78 -21.11 48.31 13.06
C VAL A 78 -20.29 47.05 13.31
N CYS A 79 -19.57 46.98 14.43
CA CYS A 79 -18.68 45.87 14.76
C CYS A 79 -18.96 45.34 16.18
N GLY A 80 -18.97 44.02 16.34
CA GLY A 80 -19.16 43.35 17.65
C GLY A 80 -17.88 42.75 18.24
N ALA A 81 -16.74 42.87 17.56
CA ALA A 81 -15.50 42.26 18.01
C ALA A 81 -14.96 42.97 19.27
N PRO A 82 -14.48 42.21 20.28
CA PRO A 82 -14.06 42.76 21.56
C PRO A 82 -12.81 43.64 21.44
N ASN A 83 -11.96 43.40 20.43
CA ASN A 83 -10.72 44.14 20.19
C ASN A 83 -10.89 45.38 19.30
N ALA A 84 -12.10 45.70 18.82
CA ALA A 84 -12.37 46.88 18.00
C ALA A 84 -12.14 48.18 18.79
N ARG A 85 -11.05 48.90 18.46
CA ARG A 85 -10.61 50.13 19.13
C ARG A 85 -9.99 51.11 18.14
N VAL A 86 -9.93 52.39 18.52
CA VAL A 86 -9.32 53.44 17.69
C VAL A 86 -7.84 53.14 17.41
N GLY A 87 -7.42 53.37 16.17
CA GLY A 87 -6.03 53.28 15.72
C GLY A 87 -5.58 51.91 15.19
N ILE A 88 -6.40 50.86 15.32
CA ILE A 88 -6.05 49.55 14.73
C ILE A 88 -6.32 49.56 13.23
N LYS A 89 -5.48 48.82 12.50
CA LYS A 89 -5.67 48.48 11.09
C LYS A 89 -6.19 47.06 10.97
N VAL A 90 -7.24 46.86 10.18
CA VAL A 90 -7.93 45.58 10.05
C VAL A 90 -8.43 45.38 8.61
N PRO A 91 -8.65 44.14 8.16
CA PRO A 91 -9.36 43.90 6.91
C PRO A 91 -10.78 44.48 6.96
N CYS A 92 -11.10 45.33 6.00
CA CYS A 92 -12.39 45.97 5.84
C CYS A 92 -13.03 45.52 4.52
N ALA A 93 -14.05 44.67 4.63
CA ALA A 93 -14.86 44.24 3.49
C ALA A 93 -15.84 45.33 3.10
N LEU A 94 -15.65 45.88 1.90
CA LEU A 94 -16.45 46.96 1.34
C LEU A 94 -17.81 46.45 0.87
N VAL A 95 -18.80 47.34 0.68
CA VAL A 95 -20.05 46.96 0.02
C VAL A 95 -19.77 46.40 -1.38
N GLY A 96 -20.32 45.21 -1.67
CA GLY A 96 -20.06 44.43 -2.87
C GLY A 96 -18.83 43.52 -2.79
N ALA A 97 -18.14 43.45 -1.64
CA ALA A 97 -17.11 42.45 -1.38
C ALA A 97 -17.71 41.04 -1.33
N GLU A 98 -16.96 40.06 -1.83
CA GLU A 98 -17.29 38.64 -1.72
C GLU A 98 -16.34 38.01 -0.70
N LEU A 99 -16.87 37.51 0.41
CA LEU A 99 -16.10 36.72 1.38
C LEU A 99 -15.94 35.26 0.93
N PRO A 100 -14.98 34.52 1.52
CA PRO A 100 -14.82 33.10 1.27
C PRO A 100 -16.14 32.34 1.40
N PRO A 101 -16.45 31.41 0.48
CA PRO A 101 -17.69 30.66 0.52
C PRO A 101 -17.77 29.80 1.78
N GLY A 102 -18.96 29.73 2.40
CA GLY A 102 -19.22 28.86 3.54
C GLY A 102 -19.29 27.37 3.15
N GLU A 103 -19.62 26.50 4.11
CA GLU A 103 -19.78 25.05 3.86
C GLU A 103 -20.85 24.72 2.82
N ASP A 104 -21.80 25.64 2.59
CA ASP A 104 -22.85 25.53 1.57
C ASP A 104 -22.40 25.94 0.15
N GLY A 105 -21.13 26.35 0.00
CA GLY A 105 -20.52 26.73 -1.27
C GLY A 105 -21.01 28.06 -1.86
N LYS A 106 -21.82 28.84 -1.12
CA LYS A 106 -22.38 30.11 -1.63
C LYS A 106 -21.48 31.29 -1.26
N PRO A 107 -21.25 32.24 -2.18
CA PRO A 107 -20.49 33.45 -1.87
C PRO A 107 -21.29 34.35 -0.92
N PHE A 108 -20.61 34.84 0.12
CA PHE A 108 -21.21 35.80 1.06
C PHE A 108 -20.91 37.23 0.59
N LEU A 109 -21.93 37.90 0.04
CA LEU A 109 -21.82 39.26 -0.48
C LEU A 109 -22.10 40.31 0.60
N ILE A 110 -21.16 41.21 0.83
CA ILE A 110 -21.37 42.39 1.68
C ILE A 110 -22.36 43.33 1.00
N LYS A 111 -23.43 43.69 1.71
CA LYS A 111 -24.45 44.63 1.25
C LYS A 111 -24.58 45.76 2.26
N LEU A 112 -25.05 46.92 1.78
CA LEU A 112 -25.47 47.99 2.66
C LEU A 112 -26.65 47.49 3.52
N GLY A 113 -26.53 47.60 4.84
CA GLY A 113 -27.55 47.10 5.77
C GLY A 113 -27.70 48.00 6.99
N LYS A 114 -28.71 47.70 7.82
CA LYS A 114 -28.85 48.31 9.15
C LYS A 114 -28.77 47.22 10.21
N LEU A 115 -27.84 47.35 11.14
CA LEU A 115 -27.73 46.51 12.32
C LEU A 115 -28.31 47.28 13.51
N ARG A 116 -29.39 46.76 14.10
CA ARG A 116 -30.05 47.36 15.28
C ARG A 116 -30.39 48.86 15.11
N GLY A 117 -30.75 49.26 13.89
CA GLY A 117 -31.17 50.62 13.53
C GLY A 117 -30.07 51.54 13.02
N VAL A 118 -28.79 51.17 13.15
CA VAL A 118 -27.63 51.93 12.64
C VAL A 118 -27.18 51.34 11.31
N GLU A 119 -26.92 52.19 10.32
CA GLU A 119 -26.41 51.78 9.01
C GLU A 119 -24.98 51.20 9.12
N SER A 120 -24.68 50.13 8.38
CA SER A 120 -23.34 49.56 8.28
C SER A 120 -22.94 49.46 6.81
N GLN A 121 -21.87 50.18 6.45
CA GLN A 121 -21.36 50.36 5.08
C GLN A 121 -20.22 49.38 4.76
N GLY A 122 -20.24 48.21 5.38
CA GLY A 122 -19.20 47.20 5.26
C GLY A 122 -19.15 46.27 6.46
N MET A 123 -18.05 45.53 6.56
CA MET A 123 -17.75 44.61 7.65
C MET A 123 -16.25 44.63 7.96
N LEU A 124 -15.88 44.65 9.24
CA LEU A 124 -14.50 44.44 9.69
C LEU A 124 -14.29 42.95 9.92
N CYS A 125 -13.27 42.35 9.32
CA CYS A 125 -13.12 40.89 9.27
C CYS A 125 -12.09 40.36 10.28
N SER A 126 -12.40 39.18 10.82
CA SER A 126 -11.52 38.28 11.55
C SER A 126 -10.75 37.35 10.61
N ALA A 127 -9.70 36.69 11.12
CA ALA A 127 -8.97 35.68 10.37
C ALA A 127 -9.87 34.49 9.98
N ARG A 128 -10.85 34.14 10.83
CA ARG A 128 -11.83 33.08 10.58
C ARG A 128 -12.82 33.40 9.48
N GLU A 129 -13.34 34.63 9.43
CA GLU A 129 -14.23 35.06 8.35
C GLU A 129 -13.51 35.05 6.99
N LEU A 130 -12.20 35.32 6.99
CA LEU A 130 -11.35 35.19 5.81
C LEU A 130 -10.82 33.77 5.58
N GLN A 131 -11.20 32.80 6.43
CA GLN A 131 -10.72 31.41 6.41
C GLN A 131 -9.19 31.27 6.38
N LEU A 132 -8.49 32.19 7.06
CA LEU A 132 -7.03 32.20 7.21
C LEU A 132 -6.58 31.45 8.48
N SER A 133 -7.44 31.36 9.49
CA SER A 133 -7.18 30.70 10.77
C SER A 133 -8.50 30.33 11.47
N GLU A 134 -8.46 29.38 12.40
CA GLU A 134 -9.59 29.02 13.28
C GLU A 134 -9.76 29.98 14.47
N ASP A 135 -8.86 30.97 14.62
CA ASP A 135 -8.95 31.95 15.70
C ASP A 135 -10.22 32.79 15.63
N HIS A 136 -10.93 32.87 16.76
CA HIS A 136 -12.20 33.57 16.93
C HIS A 136 -12.11 34.68 18.02
N GLY A 137 -10.89 35.07 18.43
CA GLY A 137 -10.65 36.07 19.46
C GLY A 137 -11.05 37.50 19.10
N GLY A 138 -11.23 37.83 17.81
CA GLY A 138 -11.61 39.17 17.37
C GLY A 138 -11.27 39.46 15.91
N LEU A 139 -11.16 40.75 15.56
CA LEU A 139 -10.71 41.20 14.24
C LEU A 139 -9.26 40.80 13.99
N LEU A 140 -8.91 40.56 12.72
CA LEU A 140 -7.52 40.36 12.32
C LEU A 140 -6.79 41.70 12.37
N GLU A 141 -5.98 41.92 13.40
CA GLU A 141 -5.15 43.12 13.51
C GLU A 141 -3.95 43.02 12.56
N LEU A 142 -3.82 44.02 11.70
CA LEU A 142 -2.71 44.18 10.75
C LEU A 142 -1.63 45.08 11.34
N ASP A 143 -0.43 45.01 10.76
CA ASP A 143 0.68 45.86 11.16
C ASP A 143 0.32 47.35 11.09
N ALA A 144 0.86 48.12 12.03
CA ALA A 144 0.53 49.55 12.18
C ALA A 144 0.94 50.39 10.96
N ASP A 145 1.87 49.91 10.13
CA ASP A 145 2.32 50.55 8.89
C ASP A 145 1.57 50.07 7.65
N ALA A 146 0.62 49.11 7.76
CA ALA A 146 -0.14 48.59 6.63
C ALA A 146 -0.85 49.73 5.85
N PRO A 147 -0.71 49.81 4.51
CA PRO A 147 -1.22 50.94 3.74
C PRO A 147 -2.75 50.92 3.66
N ILE A 148 -3.39 51.98 4.17
CA ILE A 148 -4.86 52.13 4.15
C ILE A 148 -5.37 52.12 2.71
N GLY A 149 -6.42 51.34 2.46
CA GLY A 149 -7.04 51.18 1.14
C GLY A 149 -6.34 50.18 0.21
N ALA A 150 -5.18 49.63 0.58
CA ALA A 150 -4.55 48.56 -0.18
C ALA A 150 -5.34 47.24 -0.04
N ASP A 151 -5.26 46.39 -1.06
CA ASP A 151 -5.88 45.06 -1.02
C ASP A 151 -5.22 44.19 0.06
N VAL A 152 -6.04 43.56 0.90
CA VAL A 152 -5.55 42.68 1.97
C VAL A 152 -4.82 41.47 1.41
N ARG A 153 -5.18 40.99 0.22
CA ARG A 153 -4.46 39.88 -0.45
C ARG A 153 -3.04 40.27 -0.81
N ASP A 154 -2.81 41.51 -1.23
CA ASP A 154 -1.48 42.02 -1.55
C ASP A 154 -0.64 42.28 -0.30
N VAL A 155 -1.28 42.80 0.75
CA VAL A 155 -0.61 43.10 2.04
C VAL A 155 -0.18 41.82 2.75
N LEU A 156 -1.06 40.81 2.80
CA LEU A 156 -0.81 39.52 3.45
C LEU A 156 -0.22 38.46 2.51
N LYS A 157 0.09 38.81 1.25
CA LYS A 157 0.65 37.89 0.24
C LYS A 157 -0.13 36.57 0.13
N LEU A 158 -1.45 36.69 0.01
CA LEU A 158 -2.39 35.54 0.02
C LEU A 158 -2.54 34.86 -1.35
N ASP A 159 -2.15 35.55 -2.42
CA ASP A 159 -2.10 34.99 -3.77
C ASP A 159 -0.81 34.20 -3.98
N ASP A 160 -0.73 33.09 -3.25
CA ASP A 160 0.38 32.15 -3.26
C ASP A 160 -0.17 30.71 -3.20
N MET A 161 0.66 29.75 -3.61
CA MET A 161 0.31 28.34 -3.67
C MET A 161 1.20 27.53 -2.72
N LEU A 162 0.58 26.63 -1.97
CA LEU A 162 1.27 25.58 -1.23
C LEU A 162 1.46 24.38 -2.16
N LEU A 163 2.71 23.94 -2.26
CA LEU A 163 3.09 22.74 -2.99
C LEU A 163 3.49 21.65 -1.99
N THR A 164 2.87 20.48 -2.10
CA THR A 164 3.23 19.29 -1.31
C THR A 164 3.87 18.26 -2.21
N LEU A 165 5.17 18.01 -2.00
CA LEU A 165 5.96 17.02 -2.73
C LEU A 165 5.97 15.67 -2.04
N LYS A 166 5.86 14.60 -2.85
CA LYS A 166 6.05 13.21 -2.44
C LYS A 166 7.40 12.69 -2.95
N LEU A 167 8.43 12.92 -2.15
CA LEU A 167 9.80 12.58 -2.53
C LEU A 167 10.11 11.10 -2.29
N THR A 168 10.74 10.46 -3.28
CA THR A 168 11.34 9.13 -3.16
C THR A 168 12.60 9.19 -2.30
N PRO A 169 13.03 8.08 -1.67
CA PRO A 169 14.18 8.09 -0.75
C PRO A 169 15.51 8.56 -1.34
N ASN A 170 15.75 8.38 -2.64
CA ASN A 170 16.96 8.84 -3.33
C ASN A 170 17.04 10.38 -3.46
N LEU A 171 15.90 11.08 -3.43
CA LEU A 171 15.83 12.54 -3.59
C LEU A 171 16.00 13.27 -2.25
N ALA A 172 16.95 12.83 -1.41
CA ALA A 172 17.22 13.42 -0.10
C ALA A 172 17.55 14.92 -0.18
N HIS A 173 18.29 15.31 -1.21
CA HIS A 173 18.62 16.71 -1.52
C HIS A 173 17.39 17.59 -1.77
N GLY A 174 16.25 16.99 -2.10
CA GLY A 174 14.96 17.63 -2.28
C GLY A 174 14.23 18.04 -0.99
N LEU A 175 14.73 17.66 0.19
CA LEU A 175 14.07 17.93 1.48
C LEU A 175 14.30 19.36 2.02
N SER A 176 14.45 20.32 1.11
CA SER A 176 14.60 21.75 1.39
C SER A 176 14.13 22.61 0.22
N VAL A 177 13.68 23.83 0.51
CA VAL A 177 13.23 24.77 -0.54
C VAL A 177 14.38 25.10 -1.48
N TYR A 178 15.59 25.30 -0.95
CA TYR A 178 16.78 25.54 -1.78
C TYR A 178 17.17 24.31 -2.63
N GLY A 179 16.99 23.10 -2.10
CA GLY A 179 17.21 21.85 -2.85
C GLY A 179 16.25 21.70 -4.03
N VAL A 180 14.97 21.94 -3.80
CA VAL A 180 13.95 21.96 -4.87
C VAL A 180 14.22 23.08 -5.88
N ALA A 181 14.65 24.27 -5.41
CA ALA A 181 14.99 25.38 -6.30
C ALA A 181 16.14 25.06 -7.25
N ARG A 182 17.13 24.30 -6.78
CA ARG A 182 18.26 23.84 -7.60
C ARG A 182 17.81 22.93 -8.73
N GLU A 183 16.88 22.03 -8.43
CA GLU A 183 16.28 21.13 -9.40
C GLU A 183 15.39 21.88 -10.38
N LEU A 184 14.56 22.82 -9.90
CA LEU A 184 13.76 23.68 -10.77
C LEU A 184 14.64 24.50 -11.71
N ALA A 185 15.76 25.05 -11.22
CA ALA A 185 16.73 25.77 -12.03
C ALA A 185 17.35 24.86 -13.09
N ALA A 186 17.74 23.63 -12.72
CA ALA A 186 18.27 22.64 -13.64
C ALA A 186 17.24 22.28 -14.74
N LEU A 187 15.96 22.08 -14.39
CA LEU A 187 14.90 21.69 -15.32
C LEU A 187 14.45 22.83 -16.25
N THR A 188 14.38 24.05 -15.74
CA THR A 188 13.85 25.21 -16.50
C THR A 188 14.92 26.07 -17.17
N GLY A 189 16.17 26.01 -16.68
CA GLY A 189 17.27 26.87 -17.11
C GLY A 189 17.20 28.27 -16.49
N ALA A 190 16.25 28.54 -15.60
CA ALA A 190 16.18 29.77 -14.84
C ALA A 190 17.34 29.87 -13.84
N PRO A 191 17.87 31.08 -13.57
CA PRO A 191 19.00 31.25 -12.67
C PRO A 191 18.64 30.84 -11.24
N LEU A 192 19.54 30.12 -10.58
CA LEU A 192 19.47 29.85 -9.15
C LEU A 192 20.14 30.98 -8.37
N LYS A 193 19.41 31.60 -7.45
CA LYS A 193 20.00 32.54 -6.49
C LYS A 193 20.61 31.78 -5.31
N THR A 194 21.82 32.13 -4.94
CA THR A 194 22.54 31.53 -3.81
C THR A 194 22.94 32.62 -2.81
N PRO A 195 22.06 32.98 -1.86
CA PRO A 195 22.38 33.99 -0.87
C PRO A 195 23.67 33.64 -0.12
N GLU A 196 24.56 34.63 0.03
CA GLU A 196 25.78 34.47 0.80
C GLU A 196 25.46 34.37 2.29
N ILE A 197 26.03 33.37 2.96
CA ILE A 197 25.95 33.24 4.42
C ILE A 197 27.29 33.70 5.00
N ALA A 198 27.37 34.99 5.32
CA ALA A 198 28.58 35.58 5.88
C ALA A 198 28.87 35.06 7.32
N PRO A 199 30.13 34.76 7.67
CA PRO A 199 30.48 34.39 9.04
C PRO A 199 30.14 35.48 10.05
N VAL A 200 29.54 35.12 11.18
CA VAL A 200 29.23 36.03 12.28
C VAL A 200 30.49 36.30 13.12
N ALA A 201 30.74 37.57 13.44
CA ALA A 201 31.88 37.98 14.25
C ALA A 201 31.80 37.39 15.68
N THR A 202 32.90 36.78 16.13
CA THR A 202 32.99 36.16 17.45
C THR A 202 33.31 37.22 18.52
N SER A 203 32.58 37.20 19.64
CA SER A 203 32.80 38.10 20.78
C SER A 203 33.64 37.48 21.90
N PHE A 204 33.69 36.15 21.99
CA PHE A 204 34.48 35.40 22.97
C PHE A 204 34.99 34.07 22.39
N ALA A 205 36.01 33.49 23.04
CA ALA A 205 36.72 32.31 22.52
C ALA A 205 36.23 30.97 23.08
N ASP A 206 35.37 30.99 24.10
CA ASP A 206 34.88 29.79 24.78
C ASP A 206 34.16 28.83 23.81
N VAL A 207 34.40 27.54 24.00
CA VAL A 207 33.73 26.43 23.30
C VAL A 207 33.26 25.41 24.34
N LEU A 208 32.16 24.70 24.05
CA LEU A 208 31.72 23.57 24.85
C LEU A 208 32.54 22.35 24.43
N PRO A 209 33.24 21.65 25.36
CA PRO A 209 33.96 20.43 25.00
C PRO A 209 32.98 19.38 24.47
N VAL A 210 33.17 18.94 23.23
CA VAL A 210 32.41 17.82 22.65
C VAL A 210 33.37 16.71 22.26
N LYS A 211 33.05 15.48 22.65
CA LYS A 211 33.79 14.27 22.28
C LYS A 211 32.90 13.37 21.43
N VAL A 212 33.30 13.12 20.19
CA VAL A 212 32.63 12.13 19.35
C VAL A 212 33.38 10.80 19.43
N GLU A 213 32.76 9.80 20.03
CA GLU A 213 33.37 8.47 20.24
C GLU A 213 33.11 7.50 19.07
N ALA A 214 32.06 7.74 18.29
CA ALA A 214 31.59 6.86 17.22
C ALA A 214 31.51 7.62 15.89
N ALA A 215 32.56 7.57 15.07
CA ALA A 215 32.63 8.24 13.77
C ALA A 215 31.67 7.63 12.72
N GLU A 216 31.31 6.35 12.90
CA GLU A 216 30.30 5.62 12.14
C GLU A 216 28.86 6.00 12.52
N LEU A 217 28.66 6.69 13.64
CA LEU A 217 27.40 7.33 14.00
C LEU A 217 27.38 8.78 13.50
N CYS A 218 28.42 9.55 13.86
CA CYS A 218 28.52 10.97 13.58
C CYS A 218 29.82 11.27 12.83
N GLY A 219 29.70 11.58 11.55
CA GLY A 219 30.85 11.83 10.69
C GLY A 219 31.43 13.25 10.78
N ARG A 220 30.59 14.22 11.14
CA ARG A 220 30.99 15.61 11.41
C ARG A 220 30.08 16.22 12.47
N PHE A 221 30.65 16.91 13.44
CA PHE A 221 29.90 17.59 14.48
C PHE A 221 30.39 19.03 14.59
N SER A 222 29.49 19.99 14.41
CA SER A 222 29.80 21.41 14.54
C SER A 222 28.90 22.03 15.60
N GLY A 223 29.43 22.96 16.38
CA GLY A 223 28.62 23.69 17.33
C GLY A 223 29.21 25.01 17.79
N ARG A 224 28.35 25.85 18.36
CA ARG A 224 28.70 27.20 18.80
C ARG A 224 27.92 27.59 20.04
N ILE A 225 28.60 28.24 20.98
CA ILE A 225 27.96 28.90 22.13
C ILE A 225 27.43 30.28 21.71
N MET A 226 26.23 30.64 22.14
CA MET A 226 25.77 32.02 22.18
C MET A 226 25.33 32.40 23.60
N ARG A 227 25.70 33.60 24.05
CA ARG A 227 25.39 34.11 25.39
C ARG A 227 24.51 35.35 25.35
N GLY A 228 23.65 35.50 26.36
CA GLY A 228 22.78 36.65 26.52
C GLY A 228 21.65 36.74 25.50
N VAL A 229 21.12 35.61 25.04
CA VAL A 229 19.95 35.58 24.15
C VAL A 229 18.67 35.90 24.93
N ASN A 230 17.75 36.63 24.31
CA ASN A 230 16.42 36.89 24.85
C ASN A 230 15.39 35.97 24.19
N THR A 231 14.97 34.92 24.91
CA THR A 231 13.98 33.95 24.40
C THR A 231 12.53 34.45 24.48
N LYS A 232 12.28 35.60 25.13
CA LYS A 232 10.93 36.17 25.31
C LYS A 232 10.50 37.12 24.18
N VAL A 233 11.32 37.30 23.15
CA VAL A 233 10.94 38.04 21.94
C VAL A 233 9.91 37.25 21.14
N ALA A 234 9.12 37.93 20.33
CA ALA A 234 8.25 37.26 19.37
C ALA A 234 9.04 36.87 18.11
N THR A 235 8.78 35.69 17.56
CA THR A 235 9.27 35.32 16.23
C THR A 235 8.70 36.30 15.19
N PRO A 236 9.53 36.86 14.27
CA PRO A 236 9.03 37.77 13.24
C PRO A 236 7.93 37.15 12.37
N ALA A 237 6.93 37.95 12.00
CA ALA A 237 5.74 37.48 11.29
C ALA A 237 6.07 36.71 9.99
N TRP A 238 7.05 37.18 9.21
CA TRP A 238 7.47 36.55 7.97
C TRP A 238 7.99 35.10 8.17
N MET A 239 8.63 34.82 9.31
CA MET A 239 9.18 33.49 9.62
C MET A 239 8.06 32.56 10.11
N VAL A 240 7.18 33.08 10.99
CA VAL A 240 5.98 32.37 11.47
C VAL A 240 5.13 31.93 10.28
N GLU A 241 4.89 32.83 9.33
CA GLU A 241 4.10 32.56 8.14
C GLU A 241 4.73 31.49 7.25
N ARG A 242 6.03 31.56 6.96
CA ARG A 242 6.72 30.54 6.16
C ARG A 242 6.67 29.16 6.83
N LEU A 243 6.89 29.09 8.14
CA LEU A 243 6.77 27.85 8.90
C LEU A 243 5.36 27.27 8.84
N ALA A 244 4.34 28.11 9.03
CA ALA A 244 2.93 27.71 8.90
C ALA A 244 2.62 27.16 7.51
N ARG A 245 3.11 27.83 6.45
CA ARG A 245 2.97 27.39 5.05
C ARG A 245 3.74 26.09 4.76
N CYS A 246 4.73 25.72 5.57
CA CYS A 246 5.40 24.41 5.54
C CYS A 246 4.72 23.34 6.43
N GLY A 247 3.59 23.66 7.08
CA GLY A 247 2.87 22.77 7.98
C GLY A 247 3.40 22.73 9.41
N GLN A 248 4.27 23.68 9.79
CA GLN A 248 4.81 23.79 11.14
C GLN A 248 4.11 24.88 11.94
N ARG A 249 3.86 24.61 13.23
CA ARG A 249 3.42 25.65 14.16
C ARG A 249 4.63 26.38 14.73
N SER A 250 4.52 27.69 14.91
CA SER A 250 5.49 28.45 15.68
C SER A 250 5.44 28.01 17.15
N VAL A 251 6.61 27.87 17.78
CA VAL A 251 6.77 27.36 19.15
C VAL A 251 7.50 28.39 20.02
N THR A 252 8.76 28.64 19.72
CA THR A 252 9.60 29.65 20.37
C THR A 252 10.59 30.18 19.34
N PRO A 253 11.13 31.41 19.50
CA PRO A 253 12.05 31.99 18.52
C PRO A 253 13.22 31.09 18.14
N LEU A 254 13.84 30.41 19.11
CA LEU A 254 15.00 29.53 18.86
C LEU A 254 14.61 28.28 18.05
N VAL A 255 13.50 27.63 18.42
CA VAL A 255 12.99 26.45 17.71
C VAL A 255 12.51 26.83 16.31
N ASP A 256 11.86 27.99 16.17
CA ASP A 256 11.37 28.51 14.90
C ASP A 256 12.54 28.81 13.94
N ILE A 257 13.62 29.42 14.44
CA ILE A 257 14.84 29.67 13.64
C ILE A 257 15.45 28.35 13.18
N SER A 258 15.60 27.37 14.08
CA SER A 258 16.15 26.05 13.74
C SER A 258 15.31 25.35 12.67
N ASN A 259 13.99 25.31 12.86
CA ASN A 259 13.05 24.74 11.89
C ASN A 259 13.08 25.49 10.56
N TYR A 260 13.10 26.82 10.60
CA TYR A 260 13.13 27.67 9.41
C TYR A 260 14.33 27.34 8.54
N VAL A 261 15.53 27.28 9.14
CA VAL A 261 16.77 26.95 8.41
C VAL A 261 16.77 25.50 7.91
N MET A 262 16.16 24.57 8.65
CA MET A 262 15.95 23.20 8.18
C MET A 262 15.05 23.15 6.92
N PHE A 263 13.99 23.95 6.83
CA PHE A 263 13.18 24.02 5.60
C PHE A 263 13.90 24.79 4.49
N GLU A 264 14.65 25.85 4.83
CA GLU A 264 15.41 26.67 3.87
C GLU A 264 16.48 25.83 3.16
N TYR A 265 17.29 25.08 3.92
CA TYR A 265 18.51 24.41 3.41
C TYR A 265 18.61 22.90 3.67
N GLY A 266 17.67 22.30 4.40
CA GLY A 266 17.57 20.85 4.57
C GLY A 266 18.45 20.27 5.66
N GLN A 267 19.14 21.11 6.43
CA GLN A 267 19.99 20.70 7.55
C GLN A 267 19.21 20.85 8.85
N PRO A 268 18.86 19.74 9.52
CA PRO A 268 18.36 19.81 10.89
C PRO A 268 19.48 20.31 11.82
N SER A 269 19.07 21.01 12.87
CA SER A 269 19.94 21.52 13.93
C SER A 269 19.27 21.30 15.29
N HIS A 270 20.03 21.42 16.36
CA HIS A 270 19.48 21.43 17.71
C HIS A 270 20.04 22.61 18.51
N ILE A 271 19.24 23.14 19.43
CA ILE A 271 19.66 24.23 20.31
C ILE A 271 19.42 23.76 21.74
N PHE A 272 20.51 23.59 22.49
CA PHE A 272 20.50 23.21 23.89
C PHE A 272 20.54 24.46 24.77
N ASP A 273 19.92 24.38 25.95
CA ASP A 273 20.20 25.30 27.04
C ASP A 273 21.59 25.00 27.60
N LEU A 274 22.55 25.90 27.38
CA LEU A 274 23.94 25.70 27.79
C LEU A 274 24.06 25.59 29.31
N ASP A 275 23.22 26.30 30.06
CA ASP A 275 23.30 26.36 31.51
C ASP A 275 22.78 25.05 32.16
N LYS A 276 22.13 24.18 31.38
CA LYS A 276 21.64 22.86 31.82
C LYS A 276 22.60 21.72 31.47
N ILE A 277 23.60 21.94 30.62
CA ILE A 277 24.58 20.92 30.25
C ILE A 277 25.62 20.76 31.37
N HIS A 278 25.83 19.52 31.83
CA HIS A 278 26.83 19.19 32.83
C HIS A 278 28.15 18.76 32.19
N GLY A 279 29.17 19.62 32.29
CA GLY A 279 30.51 19.33 31.79
C GLY A 279 30.64 19.57 30.29
N GLY A 280 30.65 18.49 29.50
CA GLY A 280 30.71 18.53 28.04
C GLY A 280 29.74 17.55 27.41
N LEU A 281 29.70 17.50 26.07
CA LEU A 281 28.84 16.54 25.35
C LEU A 281 29.67 15.37 24.82
N THR A 282 29.09 14.18 24.87
CA THR A 282 29.64 12.95 24.31
C THR A 282 28.66 12.37 23.30
N VAL A 283 29.10 12.23 22.04
CA VAL A 283 28.35 11.60 20.97
C VAL A 283 28.77 10.14 20.86
N ARG A 284 27.85 9.22 21.13
CA ARG A 284 28.14 7.77 21.25
C ARG A 284 26.91 6.91 20.98
N TRP A 285 27.10 5.60 20.94
CA TRP A 285 25.99 4.64 21.03
C TRP A 285 25.41 4.62 22.46
N GLY A 286 24.10 4.37 22.54
CA GLY A 286 23.40 4.17 23.81
C GLY A 286 23.90 2.93 24.56
N LYS A 287 23.63 2.86 25.85
CA LYS A 287 23.91 1.67 26.67
C LYS A 287 22.60 0.97 27.02
N PRO A 288 22.56 -0.37 27.03
CA PRO A 288 21.35 -1.11 27.40
C PRO A 288 20.77 -0.65 28.74
N GLY A 289 19.52 -0.20 28.71
CA GLY A 289 18.79 0.23 29.91
C GLY A 289 18.87 1.72 30.22
N GLU A 290 19.68 2.51 29.49
CA GLU A 290 19.63 3.97 29.56
C GLU A 290 18.23 4.46 29.17
N GLN A 291 17.74 5.49 29.87
CA GLN A 291 16.44 6.09 29.61
C GLN A 291 16.60 7.55 29.18
N LEU A 292 15.72 7.99 28.30
CA LEU A 292 15.67 9.37 27.82
C LEU A 292 14.21 9.83 27.79
N LYS A 293 13.91 10.93 28.47
CA LYS A 293 12.63 11.63 28.35
C LYS A 293 12.72 12.61 27.18
N LEU A 294 11.92 12.39 26.16
CA LEU A 294 11.90 13.17 24.93
C LEU A 294 10.99 14.40 25.04
N LEU A 295 11.22 15.40 24.17
CA LEU A 295 10.41 16.62 24.06
C LEU A 295 8.92 16.39 23.76
N ASN A 296 8.55 15.23 23.21
CA ASN A 296 7.15 14.86 22.99
C ASN A 296 6.47 14.28 24.24
N GLY A 297 7.16 14.23 25.38
CA GLY A 297 6.67 13.71 26.65
C GLY A 297 6.88 12.21 26.86
N ASN A 298 7.30 11.46 25.83
CA ASN A 298 7.55 10.03 25.95
C ASN A 298 8.91 9.76 26.60
N THR A 299 8.96 8.77 27.50
CA THR A 299 10.22 8.20 27.98
C THR A 299 10.50 6.91 27.23
N ILE A 300 11.70 6.82 26.65
CA ILE A 300 12.15 5.64 25.92
C ILE A 300 13.36 5.00 26.60
N THR A 301 13.53 3.69 26.40
CA THR A 301 14.73 2.95 26.78
C THR A 301 15.58 2.70 25.55
N VAL A 302 16.85 3.06 25.62
CA VAL A 302 17.81 2.88 24.52
C VAL A 302 18.73 1.68 24.77
N ASP A 303 19.40 1.24 23.70
CA ASP A 303 20.42 0.20 23.70
C ASP A 303 21.59 0.60 22.79
N ASP A 304 22.50 -0.34 22.55
CA ASP A 304 23.70 -0.17 21.74
C ASP A 304 23.44 0.03 20.23
N LYS A 305 22.17 0.05 19.80
CA LYS A 305 21.78 0.26 18.38
C LYS A 305 21.19 1.64 18.10
N VAL A 306 21.14 2.50 19.12
CA VAL A 306 20.54 3.83 19.04
C VAL A 306 21.62 4.86 19.39
N GLY A 307 21.89 5.77 18.46
CA GLY A 307 22.83 6.87 18.69
C GLY A 307 22.25 7.90 19.65
N VAL A 308 23.09 8.40 20.55
CA VAL A 308 22.71 9.39 21.56
C VAL A 308 23.76 10.49 21.70
N ILE A 309 23.31 11.65 22.18
CA ILE A 309 24.18 12.67 22.76
C ILE A 309 23.93 12.64 24.27
N ALA A 310 24.99 12.59 25.06
CA ALA A 310 24.93 12.55 26.52
C ALA A 310 25.90 13.58 27.10
N ASP A 311 25.58 14.13 28.27
CA ASP A 311 26.52 14.93 29.04
C ASP A 311 27.21 14.06 30.12
N ASP A 312 27.90 14.67 31.08
CA ASP A 312 28.58 13.93 32.15
C ASP A 312 27.61 13.23 33.13
N ARG A 313 26.30 13.53 33.07
CA ARG A 313 25.27 13.09 34.00
C ARG A 313 24.24 12.16 33.35
N GLU A 314 23.67 12.54 32.21
CA GLU A 314 22.54 11.84 31.60
C GLU A 314 22.54 11.89 30.06
N VAL A 315 21.60 11.14 29.46
CA VAL A 315 21.38 11.17 28.01
C VAL A 315 20.54 12.39 27.68
N GLU A 316 21.00 13.20 26.75
CA GLU A 316 20.39 14.49 26.40
C GLU A 316 19.51 14.44 25.17
N SER A 317 19.86 13.62 24.18
CA SER A 317 19.06 13.52 22.96
C SER A 317 19.29 12.21 22.20
N LEU A 318 18.32 11.88 21.33
CA LEU A 318 18.53 10.92 20.26
C LEU A 318 19.26 11.61 19.11
N ALA A 319 20.46 11.12 18.80
CA ALA A 319 21.31 11.64 17.74
C ALA A 319 20.55 11.74 16.40
N GLY A 320 20.41 12.96 15.88
CA GLY A 320 19.74 13.24 14.60
C GLY A 320 18.23 12.96 14.56
N ILE A 321 17.57 12.71 15.69
CA ILE A 321 16.15 12.33 15.70
C ILE A 321 15.31 13.28 16.54
N MET A 322 15.59 13.43 17.84
CA MET A 322 14.77 14.21 18.76
C MET A 322 15.55 14.60 20.02
N GLY A 323 15.41 15.85 20.44
CA GLY A 323 15.95 16.35 21.71
C GLY A 323 15.27 15.75 22.94
N GLY A 324 15.99 15.71 24.05
CA GLY A 324 15.47 15.40 25.37
C GLY A 324 14.93 16.61 26.10
N ASP A 325 14.21 16.35 27.18
CA ASP A 325 13.57 17.36 28.03
C ASP A 325 14.59 18.08 28.94
N ALA A 326 15.66 17.38 29.37
CA ALA A 326 16.60 17.85 30.40
C ALA A 326 17.38 19.12 29.99
N THR A 327 17.87 19.18 28.76
CA THR A 327 18.61 20.33 28.19
C THR A 327 17.78 21.20 27.24
N SER A 328 16.46 21.06 27.29
CA SER A 328 15.54 21.86 26.46
C SER A 328 15.63 23.36 26.78
N VAL A 329 15.53 24.20 25.74
CA VAL A 329 15.42 25.65 25.90
C VAL A 329 14.06 26.03 26.50
N SER A 330 14.04 27.15 27.23
CA SER A 330 12.87 27.68 27.94
C SER A 330 12.87 29.21 27.93
N ASP A 331 11.81 29.83 28.46
CA ASP A 331 11.70 31.29 28.62
C ASP A 331 12.78 31.88 29.54
N ASP A 332 13.41 31.05 30.37
CA ASP A 332 14.47 31.46 31.29
C ASP A 332 15.88 31.23 30.74
N THR A 333 16.01 30.54 29.61
CA THR A 333 17.29 30.30 28.95
C THR A 333 17.97 31.61 28.52
N ARG A 334 19.27 31.76 28.81
CA ARG A 334 20.07 32.94 28.43
C ARG A 334 21.32 32.58 27.64
N ASN A 335 21.84 31.38 27.84
CA ASN A 335 23.00 30.88 27.15
C ASN A 335 22.61 29.59 26.43
N ILE A 336 23.03 29.46 25.17
CA ILE A 336 22.64 28.34 24.32
C ILE A 336 23.85 27.73 23.63
N TYR A 337 23.72 26.45 23.27
CA TYR A 337 24.63 25.75 22.39
C TYR A 337 23.88 25.33 21.12
N VAL A 338 24.30 25.84 19.98
CA VAL A 338 23.73 25.50 18.67
C VAL A 338 24.54 24.36 18.06
N GLU A 339 23.87 23.28 17.70
CA GLU A 339 24.42 22.08 17.08
C GLU A 339 23.97 21.99 15.61
N ALA A 340 24.91 21.67 14.71
CA ALA A 340 24.61 21.03 13.44
C ALA A 340 25.61 19.89 13.18
N ALA A 341 25.09 18.71 12.86
CA ALA A 341 25.91 17.53 12.65
C ALA A 341 25.55 16.79 11.35
N PHE A 342 26.47 15.94 10.91
CA PHE A 342 26.25 14.90 9.92
C PHE A 342 26.20 13.55 10.62
N TRP A 343 25.00 12.96 10.63
CA TRP A 343 24.75 11.60 11.07
C TRP A 343 24.73 10.67 9.86
N TRP A 344 25.38 9.51 9.95
CA TRP A 344 25.33 8.52 8.88
C TRP A 344 23.88 8.03 8.68
N PRO A 345 23.36 7.97 7.44
CA PRO A 345 21.98 7.54 7.19
C PRO A 345 21.66 6.17 7.79
N GLU A 346 22.58 5.22 7.70
CA GLU A 346 22.46 3.86 8.23
C GLU A 346 22.36 3.81 9.76
N ALA A 347 22.94 4.81 10.43
CA ALA A 347 22.87 4.94 11.89
C ALA A 347 21.50 5.42 12.37
N VAL A 348 20.78 6.21 11.55
CA VAL A 348 19.47 6.79 11.86
C VAL A 348 18.30 5.94 11.33
N GLN A 349 18.50 5.23 10.22
CA GLN A 349 17.44 4.55 9.50
C GLN A 349 16.60 3.60 10.37
N GLY A 350 15.28 3.79 10.36
CA GLY A 350 14.34 2.94 11.09
C GLY A 350 14.35 3.07 12.62
N ARG A 351 15.19 3.94 13.21
CA ARG A 351 15.25 4.12 14.67
C ARG A 351 14.04 4.85 15.21
N SER A 352 13.52 5.88 14.53
CA SER A 352 12.26 6.53 14.93
C SER A 352 11.07 5.55 14.86
N ARG A 353 11.04 4.68 13.83
CA ARG A 353 10.00 3.64 13.67
C ARG A 353 10.02 2.61 14.80
N ARG A 354 11.21 2.28 15.31
CA ARG A 354 11.38 1.39 16.49
C ARG A 354 10.62 1.94 17.71
N PHE A 355 10.53 3.25 17.85
CA PHE A 355 9.84 3.94 18.94
C PHE A 355 8.45 4.47 18.55
N ASN A 356 7.93 4.07 17.39
CA ASN A 356 6.59 4.41 16.89
C ASN A 356 6.33 5.93 16.74
N PHE A 357 7.34 6.69 16.31
CA PHE A 357 7.17 8.10 15.93
C PHE A 357 8.03 8.47 14.71
N SER A 358 7.85 9.68 14.19
CA SER A 358 8.68 10.26 13.13
C SER A 358 8.95 11.73 13.43
N THR A 359 10.09 12.24 12.96
CA THR A 359 10.48 13.65 13.07
C THR A 359 11.04 14.13 11.75
N ASP A 360 10.95 15.44 11.50
CA ASP A 360 11.54 16.08 10.32
C ASP A 360 13.07 15.89 10.24
N ALA A 361 13.74 15.90 11.39
CA ALA A 361 15.17 15.64 11.49
C ALA A 361 15.52 14.19 11.11
N GLY A 362 14.86 13.22 11.76
CA GLY A 362 15.08 11.80 11.50
C GLY A 362 14.76 11.41 10.06
N HIS A 363 13.72 11.99 9.46
CA HIS A 363 13.35 11.77 8.07
C HIS A 363 14.41 12.23 7.07
N ARG A 364 15.09 13.36 7.36
CA ARG A 364 16.19 13.89 6.54
C ARG A 364 17.46 13.09 6.73
N TYR A 365 17.88 12.88 7.98
CA TYR A 365 19.12 12.15 8.26
C TYR A 365 19.07 10.69 7.82
N GLU A 366 17.93 9.99 7.91
CA GLU A 366 17.84 8.59 7.41
C GLU A 366 17.97 8.47 5.88
N ARG A 367 17.85 9.57 5.14
CA ARG A 367 18.01 9.62 3.68
C ARG A 367 19.35 10.23 3.24
N GLY A 368 19.92 11.12 4.06
CA GLY A 368 21.17 11.82 3.77
C GLY A 368 21.00 13.33 3.84
N VAL A 369 21.91 13.97 4.57
CA VAL A 369 22.03 15.43 4.70
C VAL A 369 23.45 15.82 4.32
N ASP A 370 23.62 16.93 3.60
CA ASP A 370 24.90 17.40 3.08
C ASP A 370 25.94 17.61 4.21
N PRO A 371 27.01 16.79 4.30
CA PRO A 371 27.99 16.88 5.38
C PRO A 371 28.89 18.12 5.29
N SER A 372 28.92 18.80 4.14
CA SER A 372 29.85 19.90 3.89
C SER A 372 29.38 21.23 4.51
N ARG A 373 28.10 21.37 4.84
CA ARG A 373 27.47 22.66 5.15
C ARG A 373 27.19 22.93 6.63
N THR A 374 27.52 22.03 7.55
CA THR A 374 27.19 22.18 8.99
C THR A 374 27.59 23.55 9.57
N VAL A 375 28.83 24.01 9.30
CA VAL A 375 29.32 25.32 9.74
C VAL A 375 28.51 26.48 9.13
N GLN A 376 28.27 26.47 7.81
CA GLN A 376 27.48 27.51 7.14
C GLN A 376 26.06 27.59 7.69
N ILE A 377 25.47 26.45 8.03
CA ILE A 377 24.13 26.39 8.63
C ILE A 377 24.12 26.99 10.03
N ILE A 378 25.13 26.70 10.85
CA ILE A 378 25.25 27.34 12.17
C ILE A 378 25.47 28.85 12.01
N GLU A 379 26.23 29.32 11.02
CA GLU A 379 26.35 30.75 10.73
C GLU A 379 24.99 31.39 10.39
N ARG A 380 24.19 30.75 9.53
CA ARG A 380 22.83 31.21 9.19
C ARG A 380 21.92 31.26 10.42
N ILE A 381 21.96 30.23 11.27
CA ILE A 381 21.21 30.21 12.53
C ILE A 381 21.70 31.31 13.47
N THR A 382 23.01 31.49 13.59
CA THR A 382 23.63 32.51 14.45
C THR A 382 23.20 33.92 14.03
N GLN A 383 23.17 34.22 12.72
CA GLN A 383 22.69 35.49 12.18
C GLN A 383 21.23 35.76 12.61
N LEU A 384 20.35 34.80 12.38
CA LEU A 384 18.92 34.93 12.71
C LEU A 384 18.70 35.06 14.22
N ILE A 385 19.46 34.32 15.05
CA ILE A 385 19.40 34.45 16.51
C ILE A 385 19.86 35.84 16.93
N ALA A 386 20.97 36.35 16.40
CA ALA A 386 21.47 37.68 16.73
C ALA A 386 20.50 38.80 16.32
N GLU A 387 19.85 38.66 15.15
CA GLU A 387 18.85 39.62 14.65
C GLU A 387 17.56 39.61 15.47
N ILE A 388 17.09 38.44 15.90
CA ILE A 388 15.77 38.27 16.54
C ILE A 388 15.87 38.28 18.06
N CYS A 389 16.76 37.46 18.62
CA CYS A 389 16.91 37.24 20.06
C CYS A 389 18.06 38.05 20.67
N GLY A 390 18.93 38.66 19.85
CA GLY A 390 20.15 39.29 20.29
C GLY A 390 21.23 38.29 20.74
N GLY A 391 22.07 38.72 21.67
CA GLY A 391 23.17 37.91 22.21
C GLY A 391 24.48 38.03 21.44
N GLN A 392 25.49 37.33 21.93
CA GLN A 392 26.85 37.35 21.40
C GLN A 392 27.32 35.94 21.04
N ALA A 393 27.92 35.81 19.87
CA ALA A 393 28.42 34.53 19.35
C ALA A 393 29.84 34.23 19.84
N GLY A 394 30.06 32.98 20.27
CA GLY A 394 31.38 32.43 20.56
C GLY A 394 32.07 31.87 19.32
N ARG A 395 33.29 31.35 19.50
CA ARG A 395 34.03 30.64 18.45
C ARG A 395 33.26 29.39 17.98
N MET A 396 33.35 29.08 16.69
CA MET A 396 32.86 27.81 16.14
C MET A 396 33.78 26.66 16.57
N ASP A 397 33.21 25.55 17.03
CA ASP A 397 33.90 24.26 17.14
C ASP A 397 33.41 23.35 16.00
N ASP A 398 34.31 22.78 15.22
CA ASP A 398 33.98 21.92 14.08
C ASP A 398 34.91 20.71 14.05
N GLN A 399 34.33 19.53 14.22
CA GLN A 399 35.04 18.25 14.26
C GLN A 399 34.62 17.42 13.05
N THR A 400 35.50 17.31 12.05
CA THR A 400 35.30 16.41 10.90
C THR A 400 36.05 15.12 11.13
N LEU A 401 35.34 14.00 11.20
CA LEU A 401 35.88 12.69 11.60
C LEU A 401 35.88 11.73 10.42
N SER A 402 34.71 11.51 9.81
CA SER A 402 34.53 10.60 8.68
C SER A 402 33.29 11.00 7.89
N VAL A 403 33.47 11.60 6.72
CA VAL A 403 32.38 11.97 5.82
C VAL A 403 32.45 11.11 4.55
N PRO A 404 31.32 10.90 3.84
CA PRO A 404 31.31 10.17 2.57
C PRO A 404 32.37 10.69 1.60
N GLN A 405 33.15 9.77 1.05
CA GLN A 405 34.12 10.10 0.01
C GLN A 405 33.38 10.28 -1.33
N ALA A 406 33.60 11.42 -2.00
CA ALA A 406 33.08 11.65 -3.34
C ALA A 406 33.88 10.83 -4.38
N VAL A 407 33.45 9.58 -4.60
CA VAL A 407 34.05 8.70 -5.62
C VAL A 407 33.58 9.15 -7.01
N PRO A 408 34.49 9.49 -7.94
CA PRO A 408 34.09 9.89 -9.28
C PRO A 408 33.35 8.78 -10.04
N VAL A 409 32.27 9.14 -10.71
CA VAL A 409 31.44 8.26 -11.53
C VAL A 409 31.59 8.66 -12.99
N THR A 410 31.89 7.70 -13.87
CA THR A 410 32.09 7.95 -15.29
C THR A 410 30.90 7.44 -16.10
N LEU A 411 30.28 8.35 -16.86
CA LEU A 411 29.28 8.06 -17.88
C LEU A 411 29.93 7.87 -19.24
N ARG A 412 29.62 6.77 -19.93
CA ARG A 412 29.97 6.56 -21.34
C ARG A 412 28.79 6.95 -22.22
N VAL A 413 29.00 7.87 -23.16
CA VAL A 413 27.93 8.40 -24.03
C VAL A 413 27.26 7.29 -24.85
N ALA A 414 28.05 6.31 -25.31
CA ALA A 414 27.54 5.14 -26.03
C ALA A 414 26.63 4.25 -25.15
N ARG A 415 26.95 4.13 -23.85
CA ARG A 415 26.13 3.38 -22.89
C ARG A 415 24.83 4.14 -22.59
N ALA A 416 24.91 5.45 -22.35
CA ALA A 416 23.74 6.30 -22.15
C ALA A 416 22.77 6.20 -23.35
N SER A 417 23.28 6.32 -24.58
CA SER A 417 22.48 6.16 -25.79
C SER A 417 21.79 4.79 -25.87
N ARG A 418 22.50 3.73 -25.49
CA ARG A 418 21.96 2.35 -25.49
C ARG A 418 20.89 2.13 -24.44
N VAL A 419 21.06 2.67 -23.23
CA VAL A 419 20.12 2.51 -22.12
C VAL A 419 18.88 3.37 -22.32
N ILE A 420 19.06 4.63 -22.74
CA ILE A 420 17.97 5.57 -23.01
C ILE A 420 17.22 5.20 -24.29
N GLY A 421 17.88 4.55 -25.24
CA GLY A 421 17.26 4.08 -26.48
C GLY A 421 17.16 5.14 -27.58
N MET A 422 17.95 6.20 -27.50
CA MET A 422 18.08 7.22 -28.55
C MET A 422 19.52 7.68 -28.73
N PRO A 423 19.91 8.19 -29.91
CA PRO A 423 21.24 8.78 -30.11
C PRO A 423 21.43 10.00 -29.21
N LEU A 424 22.55 10.04 -28.48
CA LEU A 424 22.95 11.17 -27.65
C LEU A 424 24.34 11.64 -28.05
N THR A 425 24.53 12.95 -28.08
CA THR A 425 25.85 13.57 -28.22
C THR A 425 26.48 13.81 -26.85
N GLN A 426 27.81 13.84 -26.77
CA GLN A 426 28.52 14.20 -25.54
C GLN A 426 28.10 15.58 -25.02
N ALA A 427 27.88 16.55 -25.92
CA ALA A 427 27.44 17.89 -25.57
C ALA A 427 26.07 17.91 -24.88
N GLN A 428 25.10 17.12 -25.35
CA GLN A 428 23.78 17.01 -24.71
C GLN A 428 23.88 16.42 -23.29
N CYS A 429 24.70 15.38 -23.12
CA CYS A 429 24.94 14.79 -21.80
C CYS A 429 25.65 15.79 -20.87
N ALA A 430 26.65 16.51 -21.38
CA ALA A 430 27.40 17.50 -20.62
C ALA A 430 26.49 18.68 -20.20
N GLU A 431 25.64 19.18 -21.10
CA GLU A 431 24.68 20.23 -20.81
C GLU A 431 23.71 19.82 -19.68
N ALA A 432 23.14 18.62 -19.76
CA ALA A 432 22.24 18.10 -18.73
C ALA A 432 22.91 18.05 -17.35
N LEU A 433 24.13 17.49 -17.26
CA LEU A 433 24.87 17.37 -16.00
C LEU A 433 25.37 18.74 -15.48
N ASN A 434 25.77 19.65 -16.38
CA ASN A 434 26.16 21.01 -16.00
C ASN A 434 24.98 21.83 -15.45
N ARG A 435 23.78 21.66 -16.01
CA ARG A 435 22.56 22.33 -15.50
C ARG A 435 22.21 21.91 -14.08
N LEU A 436 22.56 20.68 -13.69
CA LEU A 436 22.47 20.19 -12.31
C LEU A 436 23.56 20.72 -11.37
N GLY A 437 24.52 21.49 -11.91
CA GLY A 437 25.63 22.06 -11.15
C GLY A 437 26.74 21.06 -10.84
N PHE A 438 26.86 19.98 -11.62
CA PHE A 438 27.92 19.00 -11.42
C PHE A 438 29.24 19.45 -12.03
N ALA A 439 30.33 19.23 -11.30
CA ALA A 439 31.68 19.38 -11.85
C ALA A 439 31.97 18.18 -12.77
N ILE A 440 32.05 18.44 -14.07
CA ILE A 440 32.34 17.43 -15.08
C ILE A 440 33.78 17.52 -15.58
N THR A 441 34.41 16.37 -15.79
CA THR A 441 35.65 16.23 -16.57
C THR A 441 35.33 15.47 -17.85
N GLU A 442 35.59 16.10 -19.00
CA GLU A 442 35.32 15.51 -20.31
C GLU A 442 36.52 14.68 -20.81
N GLY A 443 36.23 13.45 -21.26
CA GLY A 443 37.14 12.61 -22.01
C GLY A 443 36.57 12.27 -23.39
N GLU A 444 37.27 11.49 -24.19
CA GLU A 444 36.75 11.02 -25.48
C GLU A 444 35.56 10.06 -25.25
N GLY A 445 34.34 10.50 -25.59
CA GLY A 445 33.12 9.71 -25.45
C GLY A 445 32.68 9.45 -24.00
N THR A 446 33.25 10.17 -23.03
CA THR A 446 33.03 9.95 -21.60
C THR A 446 32.92 11.26 -20.83
N LEU A 447 32.10 11.25 -19.78
CA LEU A 447 31.93 12.35 -18.83
C LEU A 447 32.12 11.80 -17.42
N THR A 448 33.08 12.33 -16.68
CA THR A 448 33.30 11.94 -15.28
C THR A 448 32.78 13.02 -14.36
N VAL A 449 31.88 12.64 -13.46
CA VAL A 449 31.29 13.51 -12.44
C VAL A 449 31.88 13.12 -11.09
N THR A 450 32.38 14.10 -10.34
CA THR A 450 32.59 13.93 -8.90
C THR A 450 31.30 14.33 -8.20
N PRO A 451 30.54 13.39 -7.61
CA PRO A 451 29.25 13.69 -7.01
C PRO A 451 29.37 14.79 -5.95
N PRO A 452 28.49 15.80 -5.97
CA PRO A 452 28.51 16.80 -4.92
C PRO A 452 27.99 16.21 -3.60
N PRO A 453 28.40 16.73 -2.42
CA PRO A 453 28.16 16.07 -1.13
C PRO A 453 26.68 15.89 -0.72
N HIS A 454 25.75 16.59 -1.38
CA HIS A 454 24.31 16.45 -1.15
C HIS A 454 23.65 15.33 -1.97
N ARG A 455 24.36 14.75 -2.97
CA ARG A 455 23.84 13.69 -3.84
C ARG A 455 24.34 12.32 -3.37
N PHE A 456 23.55 11.70 -2.49
CA PHE A 456 23.81 10.35 -1.94
C PHE A 456 23.42 9.22 -2.92
N ASP A 457 22.79 9.58 -4.03
CA ASP A 457 22.20 8.71 -5.04
C ASP A 457 23.07 8.54 -6.30
N LEU A 458 24.23 9.20 -6.39
CA LEU A 458 25.13 9.12 -7.54
C LEU A 458 26.33 8.21 -7.23
N LEU A 459 26.16 6.91 -7.41
CA LEU A 459 27.16 5.88 -7.05
C LEU A 459 27.63 5.05 -8.25
N ILE A 460 26.81 4.93 -9.30
CA ILE A 460 27.07 4.11 -10.49
C ILE A 460 26.78 4.88 -11.78
N GLU A 461 27.27 4.36 -12.91
CA GLU A 461 27.08 4.97 -14.23
C GLU A 461 25.60 5.19 -14.57
N GLU A 462 24.74 4.22 -14.26
CA GLU A 462 23.30 4.29 -14.51
C GLU A 462 22.62 5.48 -13.80
N ASP A 463 23.12 5.94 -12.64
CA ASP A 463 22.56 7.10 -11.94
C ASP A 463 22.79 8.39 -12.75
N LEU A 464 23.96 8.53 -13.39
CA LEU A 464 24.21 9.64 -14.31
C LEU A 464 23.37 9.52 -15.60
N ILE A 465 23.11 8.30 -16.07
CA ILE A 465 22.24 8.08 -17.23
C ILE A 465 20.80 8.51 -16.90
N GLU A 466 20.32 8.20 -15.69
CA GLU A 466 19.01 8.67 -15.20
C GLU A 466 18.95 10.20 -15.19
N GLU A 467 19.97 10.87 -14.65
CA GLU A 467 20.01 12.35 -14.64
C GLU A 467 19.97 12.95 -16.04
N VAL A 468 20.71 12.38 -16.99
CA VAL A 468 20.65 12.81 -18.39
C VAL A 468 19.25 12.60 -18.97
N ALA A 469 18.64 11.43 -18.76
CA ALA A 469 17.31 11.13 -19.27
C ALA A 469 16.23 12.06 -18.69
N ARG A 470 16.30 12.35 -17.39
CA ARG A 470 15.38 13.23 -16.66
C ARG A 470 15.47 14.67 -17.16
N LEU A 471 16.67 15.17 -17.41
CA LEU A 471 16.90 16.55 -17.88
C LEU A 471 16.58 16.73 -19.36
N ILE A 472 16.79 15.70 -20.19
CA ILE A 472 16.27 15.71 -21.56
C ILE A 472 14.74 15.66 -21.54
N GLY A 473 14.15 15.02 -20.54
CA GLY A 473 12.72 14.93 -20.33
C GLY A 473 12.13 13.67 -20.95
N PHE A 474 11.41 12.88 -20.15
CA PHE A 474 10.89 11.57 -20.57
C PHE A 474 9.92 11.67 -21.76
N ASN A 475 9.21 12.79 -21.91
CA ASN A 475 8.32 13.03 -23.04
C ASN A 475 9.05 13.17 -24.40
N ASN A 476 10.37 13.41 -24.38
CA ASN A 476 11.20 13.50 -25.58
C ASN A 476 11.80 12.14 -25.98
N LEU A 477 11.60 11.08 -25.18
CA LEU A 477 12.11 9.75 -25.48
C LEU A 477 11.26 9.08 -26.57
N PRO A 478 11.87 8.31 -27.49
CA PRO A 478 11.13 7.63 -28.55
C PRO A 478 10.33 6.45 -28.01
N THR A 479 9.13 6.21 -28.56
CA THR A 479 8.28 5.05 -28.22
C THR A 479 8.65 3.80 -29.03
N THR A 480 9.95 3.52 -29.17
CA THR A 480 10.44 2.40 -29.99
C THR A 480 10.07 1.06 -29.35
N ALA A 481 9.40 0.18 -30.11
CA ALA A 481 9.05 -1.16 -29.62
C ALA A 481 10.30 -2.03 -29.40
N PRO A 482 10.33 -2.90 -28.37
CA PRO A 482 11.45 -3.79 -28.13
C PRO A 482 11.63 -4.77 -29.31
N LEU A 483 12.86 -4.84 -29.81
CA LEU A 483 13.26 -5.83 -30.82
C LEU A 483 13.81 -7.08 -30.13
N ALA A 484 13.08 -8.18 -30.24
CA ALA A 484 13.50 -9.48 -29.70
C ALA A 484 13.31 -10.57 -30.77
N PRO A 485 14.18 -11.60 -30.81
CA PRO A 485 13.99 -12.73 -31.70
C PRO A 485 12.68 -13.45 -31.38
N ILE A 486 11.83 -13.67 -32.38
CA ILE A 486 10.59 -14.44 -32.23
C ILE A 486 10.95 -15.92 -32.21
N THR A 487 10.82 -16.55 -31.05
CA THR A 487 10.99 -17.99 -30.89
C THR A 487 9.64 -18.64 -30.63
N ALA A 488 9.21 -19.55 -31.51
CA ALA A 488 8.00 -20.31 -31.30
C ALA A 488 8.13 -21.20 -30.06
N ARG A 489 7.25 -21.00 -29.08
CA ARG A 489 7.11 -21.92 -27.94
C ARG A 489 5.84 -22.73 -28.11
N VAL A 490 5.99 -23.99 -28.51
CA VAL A 490 4.87 -24.93 -28.63
C VAL A 490 4.52 -25.44 -27.24
N ARG A 491 3.25 -25.27 -26.84
CA ARG A 491 2.76 -25.87 -25.61
C ARG A 491 2.50 -27.36 -25.85
N PRO A 492 2.86 -28.25 -24.90
CA PRO A 492 2.52 -29.65 -25.03
C PRO A 492 1.00 -29.83 -25.19
N GLU A 493 0.56 -30.53 -26.23
CA GLU A 493 -0.86 -30.84 -26.46
C GLU A 493 -1.46 -31.66 -25.30
N ALA A 494 -0.60 -32.44 -24.62
CA ALA A 494 -0.91 -33.18 -23.41
C ALA A 494 -1.19 -32.29 -22.17
N GLN A 495 -1.15 -30.96 -22.30
CA GLN A 495 -1.43 -30.05 -21.19
C GLN A 495 -2.37 -28.91 -21.62
N ARG A 496 -3.51 -28.81 -20.94
CA ARG A 496 -4.39 -27.64 -21.08
C ARG A 496 -3.97 -26.50 -20.16
N SER A 497 -4.23 -25.27 -20.56
CA SER A 497 -3.91 -24.09 -19.73
C SER A 497 -4.86 -23.95 -18.54
N ARG A 498 -4.41 -23.24 -17.50
CA ARG A 498 -5.27 -22.84 -16.37
C ARG A 498 -6.53 -22.09 -16.80
N PHE A 499 -6.45 -21.29 -17.87
CA PHE A 499 -7.62 -20.61 -18.45
C PHE A 499 -8.60 -21.57 -19.13
N ALA A 500 -8.12 -22.67 -19.71
CA ALA A 500 -8.99 -23.72 -20.23
C ALA A 500 -9.73 -24.43 -19.08
N VAL A 501 -9.06 -24.69 -17.95
CA VAL A 501 -9.68 -25.22 -16.73
C VAL A 501 -10.80 -24.30 -16.24
N ARG A 502 -10.51 -23.00 -16.07
CA ARG A 502 -11.52 -21.99 -15.67
C ARG A 502 -12.74 -21.98 -16.58
N ARG A 503 -12.52 -21.94 -17.90
CA ARG A 503 -13.62 -21.96 -18.88
C ARG A 503 -14.43 -23.25 -18.81
N SER A 504 -13.78 -24.39 -18.55
CA SER A 504 -14.47 -25.67 -18.39
C SER A 504 -15.40 -25.64 -17.17
N ILE A 505 -14.93 -25.11 -16.03
CA ILE A 505 -15.73 -25.02 -14.80
C ILE A 505 -16.85 -23.97 -14.93
N ALA A 506 -16.59 -22.85 -15.60
CA ALA A 506 -17.61 -21.86 -15.90
C ALA A 506 -18.71 -22.43 -16.82
N ALA A 507 -18.35 -23.26 -17.80
CA ALA A 507 -19.32 -23.96 -18.66
C ALA A 507 -20.19 -24.98 -17.90
N LEU A 508 -19.73 -25.44 -16.73
CA LEU A 508 -20.51 -26.26 -15.79
C LEU A 508 -21.40 -25.40 -14.84
N GLY A 509 -21.49 -24.09 -15.08
CA GLY A 509 -22.40 -23.21 -14.34
C GLY A 509 -21.86 -22.70 -12.99
N TYR A 510 -20.54 -22.70 -12.79
CA TYR A 510 -19.90 -22.12 -11.61
C TYR A 510 -19.35 -20.71 -11.89
N GLN A 511 -19.43 -19.85 -10.88
CA GLN A 511 -18.86 -18.51 -10.88
C GLN A 511 -17.46 -18.50 -10.24
N GLU A 512 -16.46 -17.90 -10.90
CA GLU A 512 -15.12 -17.79 -10.31
C GLU A 512 -15.12 -16.78 -9.16
N THR A 513 -14.38 -17.10 -8.09
CA THR A 513 -14.11 -16.23 -6.95
C THR A 513 -12.61 -16.17 -6.64
N ILE A 514 -12.16 -15.06 -6.05
CA ILE A 514 -10.78 -14.87 -5.60
C ILE A 514 -10.85 -14.49 -4.13
N ASN A 515 -10.27 -15.31 -3.26
CA ASN A 515 -10.33 -15.12 -1.81
C ASN A 515 -8.95 -14.84 -1.23
N PHE A 516 -8.91 -14.24 -0.04
CA PHE A 516 -7.65 -14.05 0.68
C PHE A 516 -6.92 -15.38 0.91
N SER A 517 -5.59 -15.34 0.82
CA SER A 517 -4.72 -16.48 1.12
C SER A 517 -4.52 -16.69 2.61
N PHE A 518 -4.66 -15.62 3.40
CA PHE A 518 -4.65 -15.65 4.85
C PHE A 518 -6.08 -15.76 5.39
N VAL A 519 -6.29 -16.68 6.31
CA VAL A 519 -7.59 -17.15 6.77
C VAL A 519 -7.62 -17.34 8.28
N GLU A 520 -8.77 -17.75 8.79
CA GLU A 520 -8.95 -18.07 10.20
C GLU A 520 -8.20 -19.36 10.57
N ALA A 521 -7.44 -19.31 11.67
CA ALA A 521 -6.67 -20.45 12.16
C ALA A 521 -7.52 -21.71 12.37
N HIS A 522 -8.77 -21.54 12.77
CA HIS A 522 -9.67 -22.65 13.03
C HIS A 522 -10.13 -23.37 11.75
N TRP A 523 -10.13 -22.72 10.57
CA TRP A 523 -10.44 -23.39 9.30
C TRP A 523 -9.39 -24.44 8.96
N GLU A 524 -8.12 -24.13 9.22
CA GLU A 524 -7.01 -25.05 9.00
C GLU A 524 -7.16 -26.30 9.86
N GLN A 525 -7.47 -26.12 11.15
CA GLN A 525 -7.69 -27.23 12.06
C GLN A 525 -8.94 -28.05 11.72
N ASP A 526 -10.08 -27.38 11.56
CA ASP A 526 -11.41 -28.02 11.46
C ASP A 526 -11.68 -28.62 10.08
N LEU A 527 -11.32 -27.90 9.01
CA LEU A 527 -11.70 -28.24 7.64
C LEU A 527 -10.58 -28.92 6.87
N ALA A 528 -9.34 -28.44 7.04
CA ALA A 528 -8.18 -28.99 6.35
C ALA A 528 -7.43 -30.08 7.15
N GLY A 529 -7.70 -30.22 8.46
CA GLY A 529 -6.95 -31.13 9.33
C GLY A 529 -5.49 -30.71 9.54
N ASN A 530 -5.16 -29.45 9.30
CA ASN A 530 -3.82 -28.89 9.42
C ASN A 530 -3.61 -28.26 10.80
N ALA A 531 -2.98 -29.01 11.72
CA ALA A 531 -2.68 -28.55 13.06
C ALA A 531 -1.47 -27.58 13.15
N ASN A 532 -0.68 -27.44 12.08
CA ASN A 532 0.52 -26.61 12.06
C ASN A 532 0.58 -25.71 10.81
N PRO A 533 -0.38 -24.77 10.65
CA PRO A 533 -0.39 -23.88 9.51
C PRO A 533 0.74 -22.85 9.56
N VAL A 534 1.06 -22.25 8.42
CA VAL A 534 2.03 -21.15 8.33
C VAL A 534 1.39 -19.89 8.92
N LYS A 535 1.93 -19.39 10.05
CA LYS A 535 1.40 -18.23 10.77
C LYS A 535 2.01 -16.92 10.27
N LEU A 536 1.23 -15.85 10.24
CA LEU A 536 1.71 -14.49 10.02
C LEU A 536 2.16 -13.86 11.34
N LEU A 537 3.32 -13.21 11.35
CA LEU A 537 3.84 -12.52 12.55
C LEU A 537 3.07 -11.23 12.83
N ASN A 538 2.77 -10.45 11.79
CA ASN A 538 2.07 -9.17 11.88
C ASN A 538 0.83 -9.19 10.96
N PRO A 539 -0.23 -9.94 11.30
CA PRO A 539 -1.42 -10.02 10.46
C PRO A 539 -2.19 -8.69 10.47
N ILE A 540 -2.85 -8.37 9.36
CA ILE A 540 -3.71 -7.17 9.26
C ILE A 540 -4.91 -7.23 10.22
N ALA A 541 -5.35 -8.45 10.58
CA ALA A 541 -6.40 -8.69 11.56
C ALA A 541 -6.22 -10.08 12.21
N SER A 542 -6.67 -10.26 13.45
CA SER A 542 -6.47 -11.51 14.22
C SER A 542 -7.08 -12.75 13.55
N GLN A 543 -8.22 -12.58 12.87
CA GLN A 543 -8.89 -13.63 12.11
C GLN A 543 -8.20 -13.97 10.77
N MET A 544 -7.18 -13.20 10.37
CA MET A 544 -6.40 -13.41 9.15
C MET A 544 -4.96 -13.76 9.51
N SER A 545 -4.79 -14.74 10.41
CA SER A 545 -3.51 -15.01 11.10
C SER A 545 -2.71 -16.18 10.53
N VAL A 546 -3.30 -16.99 9.64
CA VAL A 546 -2.60 -18.16 9.05
C VAL A 546 -2.81 -18.23 7.55
N MET A 547 -1.86 -18.83 6.82
CA MET A 547 -2.00 -19.13 5.40
C MET A 547 -2.83 -20.40 5.20
N ARG A 548 -3.75 -20.39 4.24
CA ARG A 548 -4.65 -21.52 3.94
C ARG A 548 -3.91 -22.73 3.33
N SER A 549 -4.17 -23.94 3.80
CA SER A 549 -3.73 -25.20 3.17
C SER A 549 -4.80 -25.83 2.27
N SER A 550 -6.03 -25.31 2.31
CA SER A 550 -7.15 -25.68 1.44
C SER A 550 -7.95 -24.44 1.03
N LEU A 551 -8.64 -24.52 -0.12
CA LEU A 551 -9.57 -23.51 -0.62
C LEU A 551 -10.99 -23.68 -0.06
N MET A 552 -11.31 -24.84 0.55
CA MET A 552 -12.67 -25.15 1.00
C MET A 552 -13.23 -24.13 2.01
N GLY A 553 -12.42 -23.71 3.00
CA GLY A 553 -12.83 -22.71 4.00
C GLY A 553 -13.22 -21.37 3.35
N SER A 554 -12.43 -20.91 2.38
CA SER A 554 -12.73 -19.71 1.61
C SER A 554 -14.05 -19.81 0.85
N LEU A 555 -14.31 -20.94 0.18
CA LEU A 555 -15.56 -21.15 -0.56
C LEU A 555 -16.78 -21.23 0.37
N LEU A 556 -16.64 -21.80 1.57
CA LEU A 556 -17.71 -21.81 2.58
C LEU A 556 -18.02 -20.38 3.07
N GLN A 557 -17.01 -19.53 3.23
CA GLN A 557 -17.21 -18.12 3.56
C GLN A 557 -17.93 -17.37 2.44
N VAL A 558 -17.61 -17.65 1.17
CA VAL A 558 -18.35 -17.11 0.02
C VAL A 558 -19.81 -17.56 0.05
N LEU A 559 -20.07 -18.84 0.33
CA LEU A 559 -21.43 -19.35 0.47
C LEU A 559 -22.18 -18.57 1.56
N LYS A 560 -21.61 -18.48 2.77
CA LYS A 560 -22.22 -17.75 3.90
C LYS A 560 -22.56 -16.31 3.53
N PHE A 561 -21.62 -15.60 2.92
CA PHE A 561 -21.82 -14.22 2.48
C PHE A 561 -23.02 -14.05 1.53
N ASN A 562 -23.22 -15.00 0.61
CA ASN A 562 -24.31 -14.98 -0.36
C ASN A 562 -25.65 -15.40 0.27
N LEU A 563 -25.65 -16.40 1.14
CA LEU A 563 -26.85 -16.83 1.86
C LEU A 563 -27.38 -15.76 2.81
N ASP A 564 -26.50 -14.99 3.46
CA ASP A 564 -26.89 -13.84 4.28
C ASP A 564 -27.61 -12.77 3.46
N ARG A 565 -27.34 -12.72 2.15
CA ARG A 565 -28.00 -11.86 1.15
C ARG A 565 -29.12 -12.57 0.38
N LYS A 566 -29.59 -13.72 0.90
CA LYS A 566 -30.73 -14.48 0.38
C LYS A 566 -30.55 -15.01 -1.04
N ALA A 567 -29.31 -15.28 -1.45
CA ALA A 567 -29.06 -15.99 -2.71
C ALA A 567 -29.72 -17.38 -2.67
N PRO A 568 -30.59 -17.73 -3.64
CA PRO A 568 -31.32 -19.01 -3.62
C PRO A 568 -30.47 -20.20 -4.10
N ARG A 569 -29.39 -19.92 -4.83
CA ARG A 569 -28.48 -20.90 -5.43
C ARG A 569 -27.08 -20.30 -5.50
N VAL A 570 -26.06 -21.09 -5.15
CA VAL A 570 -24.66 -20.65 -5.19
C VAL A 570 -23.79 -21.78 -5.74
N ARG A 571 -23.15 -21.54 -6.90
CA ARG A 571 -22.11 -22.41 -7.46
C ARG A 571 -20.89 -21.57 -7.73
N VAL A 572 -19.83 -21.80 -6.96
CA VAL A 572 -18.61 -20.99 -7.00
C VAL A 572 -17.37 -21.85 -7.06
N PHE A 573 -16.31 -21.35 -7.69
CA PHE A 573 -15.03 -22.04 -7.77
C PHE A 573 -13.84 -21.09 -7.61
N GLU A 574 -12.68 -21.64 -7.28
CA GLU A 574 -11.42 -20.90 -7.16
C GLU A 574 -10.24 -21.75 -7.66
N LEU A 575 -9.28 -21.11 -8.35
CA LEU A 575 -7.95 -21.66 -8.63
C LEU A 575 -6.91 -20.85 -7.86
N GLY A 576 -6.38 -21.40 -6.78
CA GLY A 576 -5.50 -20.68 -5.86
C GLY A 576 -4.30 -21.50 -5.40
N ARG A 577 -3.26 -20.80 -4.91
CA ARG A 577 -2.20 -21.44 -4.14
C ARG A 577 -2.72 -21.82 -2.75
N VAL A 578 -2.22 -22.93 -2.25
CA VAL A 578 -2.31 -23.34 -0.85
C VAL A 578 -0.91 -23.45 -0.26
N PHE A 579 -0.79 -23.38 1.05
CA PHE A 579 0.49 -23.23 1.75
C PHE A 579 0.62 -24.30 2.83
N MET A 580 1.63 -25.15 2.70
CA MET A 580 1.89 -26.24 3.65
C MET A 580 3.36 -26.19 4.08
N ARG A 581 3.63 -26.52 5.33
CA ARG A 581 5.02 -26.69 5.79
C ARG A 581 5.63 -27.93 5.14
N ASP A 582 6.80 -27.75 4.57
CA ASP A 582 7.55 -28.81 3.90
C ASP A 582 9.05 -28.48 3.92
N ASP A 583 9.78 -29.13 4.82
CA ASP A 583 11.21 -28.90 5.04
C ASP A 583 12.08 -29.31 3.84
N SER A 584 11.53 -30.07 2.88
CA SER A 584 12.23 -30.43 1.65
C SER A 584 12.31 -29.27 0.64
N VAL A 585 11.47 -28.25 0.79
CA VAL A 585 11.46 -27.08 -0.10
C VAL A 585 12.65 -26.19 0.22
N VAL A 586 13.43 -25.85 -0.81
CA VAL A 586 14.56 -24.91 -0.75
C VAL A 586 14.15 -23.54 -1.27
N THR A 587 14.88 -22.48 -0.91
CA THR A 587 14.63 -21.14 -1.46
C THR A 587 15.12 -21.07 -2.92
N THR A 588 14.26 -20.58 -3.81
CA THR A 588 14.58 -20.21 -5.20
C THR A 588 13.89 -18.89 -5.55
N ASP A 589 14.05 -18.40 -6.77
CA ASP A 589 13.32 -17.22 -7.26
C ASP A 589 11.79 -17.34 -7.19
N SER A 590 11.25 -18.56 -7.01
CA SER A 590 9.80 -18.82 -6.98
C SER A 590 9.32 -19.63 -5.77
N THR A 591 10.22 -19.98 -4.84
CA THR A 591 9.89 -20.82 -3.69
C THR A 591 10.57 -20.32 -2.41
N VAL A 592 9.94 -20.59 -1.27
CA VAL A 592 10.40 -20.19 0.06
C VAL A 592 10.73 -21.46 0.84
N ARG A 593 11.94 -21.52 1.40
CA ARG A 593 12.38 -22.67 2.20
C ARG A 593 11.35 -23.04 3.26
N GLY A 594 11.04 -24.33 3.37
CA GLY A 594 10.12 -24.85 4.37
C GLY A 594 8.62 -24.69 4.05
N VAL A 595 8.26 -24.16 2.86
CA VAL A 595 6.86 -23.91 2.47
C VAL A 595 6.55 -24.40 1.06
N SER A 596 5.77 -25.47 0.97
CA SER A 596 5.19 -25.97 -0.29
C SER A 596 3.98 -25.13 -0.70
N GLN A 597 3.93 -24.73 -1.98
CA GLN A 597 2.96 -23.77 -2.51
C GLN A 597 2.22 -24.26 -3.77
N PRO A 598 1.63 -25.48 -3.77
CA PRO A 598 0.98 -26.01 -4.95
C PRO A 598 -0.29 -25.23 -5.29
N MET A 599 -0.70 -25.34 -6.56
CA MET A 599 -1.98 -24.81 -7.01
C MET A 599 -3.06 -25.88 -6.86
N ARG A 600 -4.22 -25.47 -6.34
CA ARG A 600 -5.43 -26.29 -6.27
C ARG A 600 -6.53 -25.66 -7.12
N VAL A 601 -7.50 -26.49 -7.49
CA VAL A 601 -8.80 -26.05 -8.02
C VAL A 601 -9.90 -26.62 -7.14
N ALA A 602 -10.76 -25.75 -6.63
CA ALA A 602 -11.86 -26.15 -5.78
C ALA A 602 -13.17 -25.55 -6.28
N GLY A 603 -14.27 -26.25 -6.03
CA GLY A 603 -15.62 -25.79 -6.30
C GLY A 603 -16.57 -26.14 -5.17
N LEU A 604 -17.61 -25.32 -5.03
CA LEU A 604 -18.69 -25.49 -4.08
C LEU A 604 -20.01 -25.26 -4.79
N ALA A 605 -20.98 -26.14 -4.52
CA ALA A 605 -22.31 -26.06 -5.08
C ALA A 605 -23.37 -26.20 -3.98
N TRP A 606 -24.37 -25.33 -3.99
CA TRP A 606 -25.44 -25.26 -3.00
C TRP A 606 -26.76 -24.77 -3.62
N GLY A 607 -27.88 -25.35 -3.17
CA GLY A 607 -29.23 -25.01 -3.62
C GLY A 607 -29.73 -25.99 -4.67
N ASP A 608 -30.49 -25.49 -5.63
CA ASP A 608 -31.01 -26.30 -6.74
C ASP A 608 -29.93 -26.55 -7.81
N ALA A 609 -29.92 -27.75 -8.40
CA ALA A 609 -28.97 -28.15 -9.43
C ALA A 609 -29.06 -27.24 -10.67
N ASP A 610 -30.30 -26.96 -11.10
CA ASP A 610 -30.66 -26.03 -12.17
C ASP A 610 -31.36 -24.79 -11.60
N GLU A 611 -31.37 -23.71 -12.38
CA GLU A 611 -32.25 -22.57 -12.11
C GLU A 611 -33.72 -22.97 -12.29
N ALA A 612 -34.64 -22.16 -11.75
CA ALA A 612 -36.07 -22.42 -11.87
C ALA A 612 -36.49 -22.51 -13.35
N ARG A 613 -37.01 -23.66 -13.77
CA ARG A 613 -37.54 -23.91 -15.12
C ARG A 613 -39.06 -24.07 -15.08
N TRP A 614 -39.71 -23.78 -16.22
CA TRP A 614 -41.17 -23.87 -16.36
C TRP A 614 -41.67 -25.32 -16.51
N ASP A 615 -40.81 -26.24 -16.94
CA ASP A 615 -41.13 -27.61 -17.37
C ASP A 615 -40.70 -28.69 -16.36
N GLY A 616 -40.18 -28.31 -15.19
CA GLY A 616 -39.64 -29.26 -14.21
C GLY A 616 -39.80 -28.79 -12.77
N LYS A 617 -39.82 -29.75 -11.85
CA LYS A 617 -39.71 -29.47 -10.42
C LYS A 617 -38.24 -29.16 -10.07
N PRO A 618 -37.97 -28.20 -9.17
CA PRO A 618 -36.61 -27.98 -8.67
C PRO A 618 -36.02 -29.27 -8.11
N GLN A 619 -34.80 -29.60 -8.55
CA GLN A 619 -34.02 -30.71 -8.01
C GLN A 619 -32.86 -30.12 -7.23
N ARG A 620 -32.72 -30.54 -5.96
CA ARG A 620 -31.61 -30.11 -5.12
C ARG A 620 -30.33 -30.76 -5.60
N ILE A 621 -29.25 -30.00 -5.55
CA ILE A 621 -27.93 -30.53 -5.88
C ILE A 621 -27.53 -31.63 -4.89
N ASP A 622 -26.92 -32.69 -5.42
CA ASP A 622 -26.41 -33.80 -4.63
C ASP A 622 -24.95 -34.15 -4.96
N PHE A 623 -24.44 -35.21 -4.32
CA PHE A 623 -23.09 -35.70 -4.53
C PHE A 623 -22.81 -36.07 -6.00
N TYR A 624 -23.78 -36.65 -6.71
CA TYR A 624 -23.61 -37.15 -8.06
C TYR A 624 -23.54 -36.03 -9.09
N ASP A 625 -24.23 -34.90 -8.86
CA ASP A 625 -24.12 -33.70 -9.69
C ASP A 625 -22.67 -33.18 -9.73
N VAL A 626 -22.07 -32.97 -8.55
CA VAL A 626 -20.70 -32.44 -8.44
C VAL A 626 -19.66 -33.50 -8.80
N LYS A 627 -19.94 -34.79 -8.55
CA LYS A 627 -19.12 -35.88 -9.09
C LYS A 627 -19.09 -35.81 -10.63
N GLY A 628 -20.24 -35.60 -11.27
CA GLY A 628 -20.34 -35.41 -12.71
C GLY A 628 -19.55 -34.21 -13.22
N ASP A 629 -19.58 -33.09 -12.49
CA ASP A 629 -18.74 -31.92 -12.81
C ASP A 629 -17.24 -32.25 -12.74
N VAL A 630 -16.80 -33.03 -11.74
CA VAL A 630 -15.41 -33.47 -11.59
C VAL A 630 -15.01 -34.43 -12.71
N GLU A 631 -15.89 -35.36 -13.10
CA GLU A 631 -15.68 -36.25 -14.25
C GLU A 631 -15.56 -35.46 -15.56
N ALA A 632 -16.47 -34.51 -15.80
CA ALA A 632 -16.43 -33.62 -16.97
C ALA A 632 -15.16 -32.76 -16.98
N LEU A 633 -14.73 -32.31 -15.80
CA LEU A 633 -13.48 -31.57 -15.67
C LEU A 633 -12.29 -32.44 -16.06
N LEU A 634 -12.18 -33.67 -15.58
CA LEU A 634 -11.04 -34.57 -15.81
C LEU A 634 -11.04 -35.26 -17.18
N ALA A 635 -12.17 -35.26 -17.90
CA ALA A 635 -12.27 -35.85 -19.23
C ALA A 635 -11.14 -35.39 -20.19
N PRO A 636 -10.54 -36.32 -20.97
CA PRO A 636 -10.91 -37.72 -21.15
C PRO A 636 -10.31 -38.70 -20.13
N LEU A 637 -9.58 -38.22 -19.11
CA LEU A 637 -9.07 -39.08 -18.04
C LEU A 637 -10.26 -39.65 -17.26
N ARG A 638 -10.15 -40.91 -16.84
CA ARG A 638 -11.21 -41.62 -16.11
C ARG A 638 -10.86 -41.66 -14.62
N PRO A 639 -11.39 -40.75 -13.79
CA PRO A 639 -11.13 -40.80 -12.36
C PRO A 639 -11.78 -42.03 -11.71
N VAL A 640 -11.16 -42.50 -10.63
CA VAL A 640 -11.74 -43.45 -9.68
C VAL A 640 -12.12 -42.70 -8.42
N PHE A 641 -13.29 -43.01 -7.87
CA PHE A 641 -13.83 -42.38 -6.67
C PHE A 641 -13.88 -43.40 -5.54
N GLU A 642 -12.91 -43.32 -4.63
CA GLU A 642 -12.80 -44.22 -3.48
C GLU A 642 -13.48 -43.59 -2.26
N ALA A 643 -14.41 -44.29 -1.62
CA ALA A 643 -15.02 -43.83 -0.37
C ALA A 643 -13.92 -43.61 0.68
N ALA A 644 -13.78 -42.37 1.15
CA ALA A 644 -12.70 -41.99 2.04
C ALA A 644 -13.13 -40.83 2.95
N GLU A 645 -12.64 -40.85 4.19
CA GLU A 645 -12.91 -39.78 5.15
C GLU A 645 -12.08 -38.53 4.83
N HIS A 646 -12.66 -37.37 5.11
CA HIS A 646 -12.01 -36.06 5.04
C HIS A 646 -12.56 -35.17 6.16
N PRO A 647 -11.75 -34.37 6.89
CA PRO A 647 -12.21 -33.59 8.04
C PRO A 647 -13.41 -32.68 7.74
N ALA A 648 -13.42 -32.02 6.58
CA ALA A 648 -14.53 -31.17 6.14
C ALA A 648 -15.79 -31.93 5.67
N LEU A 649 -15.71 -33.20 5.27
CA LEU A 649 -16.75 -33.86 4.48
C LEU A 649 -17.52 -34.93 5.27
N HIS A 650 -18.73 -35.26 4.82
CA HIS A 650 -19.58 -36.28 5.41
C HIS A 650 -18.98 -37.69 5.17
N PRO A 651 -18.78 -38.52 6.20
CA PRO A 651 -18.02 -39.79 6.09
C PRO A 651 -18.65 -40.82 5.13
N GLY A 652 -19.98 -40.84 5.02
CA GLY A 652 -20.70 -41.70 4.07
C GLY A 652 -20.97 -41.08 2.70
N ARG A 653 -20.58 -39.81 2.47
CA ARG A 653 -20.89 -39.04 1.23
C ARG A 653 -19.67 -38.22 0.81
N SER A 654 -18.51 -38.84 0.87
CA SER A 654 -17.21 -38.29 0.47
C SER A 654 -16.39 -39.33 -0.26
N ALA A 655 -15.66 -38.88 -1.28
CA ALA A 655 -14.77 -39.73 -2.05
C ALA A 655 -13.43 -39.03 -2.31
N ARG A 656 -12.35 -39.80 -2.16
CA ARG A 656 -11.03 -39.45 -2.69
C ARG A 656 -11.04 -39.68 -4.19
N VAL A 657 -10.53 -38.70 -4.94
CA VAL A 657 -10.44 -38.74 -6.40
C VAL A 657 -9.05 -39.22 -6.79
N LEU A 658 -8.98 -40.32 -7.54
CA LEU A 658 -7.74 -40.89 -8.05
C LEU A 658 -7.71 -40.84 -9.57
N VAL A 659 -6.54 -40.53 -10.13
CA VAL A 659 -6.24 -40.67 -11.55
C VAL A 659 -4.97 -41.50 -11.66
N ASP A 660 -5.02 -42.59 -12.44
CA ASP A 660 -3.91 -43.54 -12.58
C ASP A 660 -3.34 -44.04 -11.23
N GLY A 661 -4.23 -44.25 -10.25
CA GLY A 661 -3.87 -44.69 -8.90
C GLY A 661 -3.28 -43.60 -8.00
N LYS A 662 -3.05 -42.38 -8.50
CA LYS A 662 -2.60 -41.24 -7.71
C LYS A 662 -3.78 -40.47 -7.15
N ALA A 663 -3.81 -40.25 -5.84
CA ALA A 663 -4.77 -39.36 -5.21
C ALA A 663 -4.52 -37.90 -5.61
N ILE A 664 -5.53 -37.25 -6.18
CA ILE A 664 -5.45 -35.87 -6.67
C ILE A 664 -6.36 -34.93 -5.90
N GLY A 665 -7.24 -35.43 -5.02
CA GLY A 665 -8.11 -34.57 -4.22
C GLY A 665 -9.34 -35.29 -3.69
N PHE A 666 -10.39 -34.52 -3.38
CA PHE A 666 -11.63 -35.02 -2.78
C PHE A 666 -12.88 -34.35 -3.40
N VAL A 667 -14.00 -35.05 -3.35
CA VAL A 667 -15.36 -34.53 -3.58
C VAL A 667 -16.29 -35.06 -2.48
N GLY A 668 -17.25 -34.25 -2.01
CA GLY A 668 -18.21 -34.70 -1.01
C GLY A 668 -19.13 -33.63 -0.47
N GLU A 669 -20.16 -34.06 0.26
CA GLU A 669 -21.03 -33.17 1.03
C GLU A 669 -20.31 -32.66 2.29
N LEU A 670 -20.57 -31.41 2.68
CA LEU A 670 -20.08 -30.85 3.93
C LEU A 670 -20.55 -31.67 5.14
N HIS A 671 -19.64 -31.94 6.07
CA HIS A 671 -19.95 -32.67 7.29
C HIS A 671 -21.08 -31.98 8.10
N PRO A 672 -22.07 -32.72 8.65
CA PRO A 672 -23.21 -32.14 9.39
C PRO A 672 -22.82 -31.18 10.53
N ARG A 673 -21.75 -31.52 11.26
CA ARG A 673 -21.16 -30.65 12.30
C ARG A 673 -20.78 -29.25 11.77
N TRP A 674 -20.16 -29.17 10.60
CA TRP A 674 -19.74 -27.90 10.01
C TRP A 674 -20.94 -27.18 9.39
N ARG A 675 -21.83 -27.93 8.72
CA ARG A 675 -23.12 -27.39 8.27
C ARG A 675 -23.87 -26.68 9.39
N GLN A 676 -23.91 -27.26 10.59
CA GLN A 676 -24.54 -26.65 11.77
C GLN A 676 -23.76 -25.46 12.30
N LYS A 677 -22.43 -25.58 12.45
CA LYS A 677 -21.55 -24.49 12.94
C LYS A 677 -21.65 -23.23 12.06
N TRP A 678 -21.82 -23.41 10.76
CA TRP A 678 -21.93 -22.33 9.78
C TRP A 678 -23.38 -21.89 9.49
N ASP A 679 -24.35 -22.49 10.18
CA ASP A 679 -25.80 -22.22 10.03
C ASP A 679 -26.34 -22.37 8.60
N PHE A 680 -25.88 -23.43 7.92
CA PHE A 680 -26.39 -23.75 6.58
C PHE A 680 -27.63 -24.65 6.67
N ALA A 681 -28.72 -24.22 6.05
CA ALA A 681 -29.96 -24.99 5.98
C ALA A 681 -29.76 -26.37 5.32
N GLN A 682 -28.84 -26.45 4.34
CA GLN A 682 -28.51 -27.65 3.57
C GLN A 682 -27.00 -27.80 3.47
N ALA A 683 -26.50 -29.03 3.35
CA ALA A 683 -25.08 -29.28 3.16
C ALA A 683 -24.68 -28.90 1.73
N PRO A 684 -23.73 -27.97 1.52
CA PRO A 684 -23.13 -27.78 0.20
C PRO A 684 -22.31 -29.02 -0.19
N VAL A 685 -22.12 -29.22 -1.49
CA VAL A 685 -21.23 -30.22 -2.05
C VAL A 685 -19.96 -29.52 -2.53
N LEU A 686 -18.80 -30.02 -2.14
CA LEU A 686 -17.49 -29.42 -2.43
C LEU A 686 -16.61 -30.40 -3.19
N PHE A 687 -15.69 -29.87 -4.00
CA PHE A 687 -14.52 -30.59 -4.46
C PHE A 687 -13.26 -29.73 -4.32
N GLU A 688 -12.12 -30.37 -4.14
CA GLU A 688 -10.79 -29.75 -4.28
C GLU A 688 -9.84 -30.75 -4.92
N LEU A 689 -9.14 -30.33 -5.97
CA LEU A 689 -8.24 -31.15 -6.76
C LEU A 689 -6.89 -30.46 -6.99
N ASP A 690 -5.85 -31.27 -7.18
CA ASP A 690 -4.55 -30.86 -7.67
C ASP A 690 -4.67 -30.28 -9.09
N LEU A 691 -4.26 -29.02 -9.26
CA LEU A 691 -4.41 -28.34 -10.53
C LEU A 691 -3.53 -28.98 -11.61
N ASP A 692 -2.35 -29.50 -11.27
CA ASP A 692 -1.45 -30.08 -12.27
C ASP A 692 -2.06 -31.36 -12.85
N ALA A 693 -2.66 -32.20 -12.01
CA ALA A 693 -3.42 -33.36 -12.44
C ALA A 693 -4.61 -32.97 -13.33
N VAL A 694 -5.32 -31.90 -12.98
CA VAL A 694 -6.44 -31.38 -13.79
C VAL A 694 -5.94 -30.80 -15.12
N THR A 695 -4.74 -30.24 -15.21
CA THR A 695 -4.21 -29.71 -16.48
C THR A 695 -3.69 -30.79 -17.43
N ALA A 696 -3.37 -31.98 -16.93
CA ALA A 696 -2.91 -33.09 -17.75
C ALA A 696 -4.02 -33.62 -18.68
N ARG A 697 -3.63 -34.01 -19.89
CA ARG A 697 -4.50 -34.64 -20.90
C ARG A 697 -3.76 -35.71 -21.68
N LEU A 698 -4.51 -36.68 -22.17
CA LEU A 698 -4.03 -37.61 -23.17
C LEU A 698 -4.16 -36.97 -24.56
N VAL A 699 -3.10 -37.06 -25.36
CA VAL A 699 -3.17 -36.70 -26.78
C VAL A 699 -3.95 -37.79 -27.51
N PRO A 700 -5.06 -37.47 -28.21
CA PRO A 700 -5.86 -38.47 -28.91
C PRO A 700 -5.05 -39.20 -29.98
N VAL A 701 -5.15 -40.52 -30.01
CA VAL A 701 -4.60 -41.36 -31.09
C VAL A 701 -5.77 -41.85 -31.94
N ALA A 702 -5.74 -41.56 -33.24
CA ALA A 702 -6.81 -41.97 -34.14
C ALA A 702 -6.97 -43.50 -34.18
N GLN A 703 -8.20 -43.99 -34.01
CA GLN A 703 -8.56 -45.39 -34.15
C GLN A 703 -9.57 -45.56 -35.29
N PRO A 704 -9.55 -46.69 -36.05
CA PRO A 704 -10.55 -46.96 -37.07
C PRO A 704 -11.96 -47.01 -36.49
N VAL A 705 -12.93 -46.43 -37.21
CA VAL A 705 -14.35 -46.56 -36.84
C VAL A 705 -14.80 -48.01 -37.10
N PRO A 706 -15.48 -48.66 -36.13
CA PRO A 706 -15.98 -50.02 -36.33
C PRO A 706 -16.90 -50.15 -37.55
N ARG A 707 -16.71 -51.19 -38.36
CA ARG A 707 -17.50 -51.47 -39.58
C ARG A 707 -18.73 -52.35 -39.33
N HIS A 708 -18.75 -53.05 -38.19
CA HIS A 708 -19.78 -54.02 -37.83
C HIS A 708 -20.67 -53.46 -36.71
N GLN A 709 -21.94 -53.84 -36.70
CA GLN A 709 -22.90 -53.38 -35.69
C GLN A 709 -22.58 -53.98 -34.32
N ALA A 710 -22.81 -53.19 -33.26
CA ALA A 710 -22.74 -53.68 -31.89
C ALA A 710 -24.00 -54.48 -31.53
N VAL A 711 -23.84 -55.49 -30.68
CA VAL A 711 -24.94 -56.28 -30.10
C VAL A 711 -25.06 -55.93 -28.62
N GLU A 712 -26.26 -55.53 -28.19
CA GLU A 712 -26.53 -55.20 -26.79
C GLU A 712 -27.23 -56.35 -26.06
N ARG A 713 -26.89 -56.52 -24.77
CA ARG A 713 -27.55 -57.44 -23.84
C ARG A 713 -27.72 -56.79 -22.48
N ASP A 714 -28.95 -56.72 -22.02
CA ASP A 714 -29.27 -56.22 -20.68
C ASP A 714 -29.32 -57.40 -19.70
N ILE A 715 -28.62 -57.27 -18.57
CA ILE A 715 -28.67 -58.22 -17.47
C ILE A 715 -29.12 -57.52 -16.19
N ALA A 716 -30.03 -58.13 -15.44
CA ALA A 716 -30.42 -57.67 -14.12
C ALA A 716 -29.77 -58.56 -13.06
N VAL A 717 -28.82 -58.01 -12.31
CA VAL A 717 -28.00 -58.77 -11.35
C VAL A 717 -28.42 -58.41 -9.93
N VAL A 718 -28.90 -59.41 -9.19
CA VAL A 718 -29.22 -59.27 -7.77
C VAL A 718 -27.97 -59.53 -6.95
N VAL A 719 -27.62 -58.59 -6.08
CA VAL A 719 -26.43 -58.60 -5.21
C VAL A 719 -26.79 -58.10 -3.81
N ALA A 720 -25.93 -58.35 -2.82
CA ALA A 720 -26.05 -57.74 -1.50
C ALA A 720 -25.93 -56.20 -1.58
N GLU A 721 -26.61 -55.47 -0.69
CA GLU A 721 -26.61 -53.99 -0.67
C GLU A 721 -25.19 -53.39 -0.60
N ALA A 722 -24.27 -54.06 0.09
CA ALA A 722 -22.88 -53.65 0.24
C ALA A 722 -22.06 -53.71 -1.07
N VAL A 723 -22.51 -54.44 -2.10
CA VAL A 723 -21.78 -54.53 -3.37
C VAL A 723 -21.80 -53.18 -4.08
N THR A 724 -20.63 -52.61 -4.34
CA THR A 724 -20.53 -51.28 -4.97
C THR A 724 -20.67 -51.36 -6.49
N HIS A 725 -21.01 -50.23 -7.11
CA HIS A 725 -20.94 -50.07 -8.57
C HIS A 725 -19.57 -50.50 -9.10
N ASP A 726 -18.49 -50.01 -8.51
CA ASP A 726 -17.13 -50.28 -9.00
C ASP A 726 -16.76 -51.76 -8.90
N ALA A 727 -17.15 -52.44 -7.81
CA ALA A 727 -16.95 -53.89 -7.68
C ALA A 727 -17.69 -54.66 -8.79
N LEU A 728 -18.94 -54.28 -9.07
CA LEU A 728 -19.74 -54.86 -10.16
C LEU A 728 -19.07 -54.63 -11.53
N MET A 729 -18.73 -53.38 -11.85
CA MET A 729 -18.16 -53.02 -13.15
C MET A 729 -16.76 -53.62 -13.34
N GLN A 730 -15.95 -53.70 -12.28
CA GLN A 730 -14.64 -54.36 -12.32
C GLN A 730 -14.78 -55.87 -12.54
N ALA A 731 -15.73 -56.53 -11.88
CA ALA A 731 -16.00 -57.95 -12.10
C ALA A 731 -16.41 -58.24 -13.56
N ILE A 732 -17.30 -57.42 -14.13
CA ILE A 732 -17.71 -57.51 -15.54
C ILE A 732 -16.51 -57.34 -16.48
N ARG A 733 -15.76 -56.24 -16.34
CA ARG A 733 -14.62 -55.92 -17.21
C ARG A 733 -13.50 -56.95 -17.11
N SER A 734 -13.22 -57.47 -15.90
CA SER A 734 -12.17 -58.47 -15.68
C SER A 734 -12.42 -59.79 -16.41
N THR A 735 -13.69 -60.12 -16.66
CA THR A 735 -14.09 -61.38 -17.31
C THR A 735 -14.13 -61.24 -18.82
N ALA A 736 -14.55 -60.06 -19.30
CA ALA A 736 -14.73 -59.83 -20.72
C ALA A 736 -13.43 -59.49 -21.47
N ALA A 737 -12.43 -58.96 -20.77
CA ALA A 737 -11.07 -58.82 -21.29
C ALA A 737 -10.44 -60.17 -21.72
N ALA A 738 -10.91 -61.30 -21.17
CA ALA A 738 -10.44 -62.63 -21.53
C ALA A 738 -11.02 -63.17 -22.85
N LYS A 739 -12.10 -62.57 -23.39
CA LYS A 739 -12.75 -62.99 -24.66
C LYS A 739 -12.76 -61.92 -25.76
N GLY A 740 -12.40 -60.67 -25.45
CA GLY A 740 -12.17 -59.59 -26.43
C GLY A 740 -13.41 -59.00 -27.12
N LEU A 741 -14.63 -59.42 -26.76
CA LEU A 741 -15.86 -58.99 -27.44
C LEU A 741 -16.61 -57.83 -26.76
N LEU A 742 -16.50 -57.66 -25.44
CA LEU A 742 -17.20 -56.60 -24.72
C LEU A 742 -16.49 -55.26 -24.97
N ARG A 743 -17.22 -54.28 -25.50
CA ARG A 743 -16.73 -52.91 -25.73
C ARG A 743 -17.13 -51.94 -24.64
N ASP A 744 -18.34 -52.09 -24.13
CA ASP A 744 -18.83 -51.23 -23.06
C ASP A 744 -19.78 -51.97 -22.11
N ALA A 745 -19.89 -51.44 -20.89
CA ALA A 745 -20.86 -51.87 -19.91
C ALA A 745 -21.35 -50.65 -19.13
N VAL A 746 -22.67 -50.48 -19.04
CA VAL A 746 -23.31 -49.33 -18.39
C VAL A 746 -24.37 -49.82 -17.40
N LEU A 747 -24.22 -49.46 -16.13
CA LEU A 747 -25.29 -49.61 -15.15
C LEU A 747 -26.33 -48.52 -15.39
N PHE A 748 -27.57 -48.90 -15.72
CA PHE A 748 -28.63 -47.94 -16.06
C PHE A 748 -29.81 -47.95 -15.07
N ASP A 749 -29.90 -48.94 -14.18
CA ASP A 749 -30.92 -48.96 -13.12
C ASP A 749 -30.44 -49.66 -11.85
N ILE A 750 -30.89 -49.17 -10.69
CA ILE A 750 -30.71 -49.81 -9.38
C ILE A 750 -32.07 -49.87 -8.68
N TYR A 751 -32.63 -51.07 -8.62
CA TYR A 751 -33.89 -51.34 -7.93
C TYR A 751 -33.63 -51.90 -6.52
N ARG A 752 -34.30 -51.30 -5.52
CA ARG A 752 -34.33 -51.79 -4.14
C ARG A 752 -35.75 -52.16 -3.73
N PRO A 753 -35.94 -53.27 -2.98
CA PRO A 753 -37.27 -53.63 -2.49
C PRO A 753 -37.77 -52.58 -1.49
N GLN A 754 -39.08 -52.33 -1.48
CA GLN A 754 -39.68 -51.48 -0.45
C GLN A 754 -39.56 -52.15 0.92
N PRO A 755 -39.36 -51.38 2.01
CA PRO A 755 -39.36 -51.94 3.36
C PRO A 755 -40.68 -52.67 3.65
N LEU A 756 -40.60 -53.91 4.13
CA LEU A 756 -41.77 -54.66 4.57
C LEU A 756 -42.37 -53.99 5.81
N ARG A 757 -43.69 -53.86 5.85
CA ARG A 757 -44.41 -53.46 7.07
C ARG A 757 -44.43 -54.64 8.05
N ASP A 758 -44.47 -54.36 9.35
CA ASP A 758 -44.53 -55.40 10.38
C ASP A 758 -45.68 -56.37 10.11
N GLY A 759 -45.35 -57.67 10.02
CA GLY A 759 -46.30 -58.76 9.73
C GLY A 759 -46.57 -59.03 8.24
N ALA A 760 -45.99 -58.28 7.31
CA ALA A 760 -46.14 -58.53 5.88
C ALA A 760 -45.19 -59.62 5.38
N VAL A 761 -45.72 -60.61 4.65
CA VAL A 761 -44.92 -61.63 3.96
C VAL A 761 -44.54 -61.10 2.58
N ALA A 762 -43.26 -61.18 2.22
CA ALA A 762 -42.79 -60.79 0.89
C ALA A 762 -43.49 -61.63 -0.20
N ALA A 763 -43.86 -60.99 -1.31
CA ALA A 763 -44.43 -61.70 -2.46
C ALA A 763 -43.43 -62.75 -2.99
N ALA A 764 -43.93 -63.90 -3.46
CA ALA A 764 -43.09 -64.93 -4.06
C ALA A 764 -42.32 -64.35 -5.25
N GLY A 765 -40.98 -64.40 -5.21
CA GLY A 765 -40.09 -63.80 -6.23
C GLY A 765 -39.67 -62.35 -5.96
N ALA A 766 -40.10 -61.74 -4.86
CA ALA A 766 -39.61 -60.41 -4.46
C ALA A 766 -38.15 -60.45 -4.01
N LEU A 767 -37.43 -59.35 -4.23
CA LEU A 767 -36.05 -59.18 -3.77
C LEU A 767 -36.00 -59.18 -2.23
N ALA A 768 -35.02 -59.86 -1.63
CA ALA A 768 -34.92 -59.92 -0.17
C ALA A 768 -34.50 -58.56 0.43
N GLN A 769 -34.88 -58.30 1.68
CA GLN A 769 -34.37 -57.14 2.41
C GLN A 769 -32.84 -57.24 2.55
N GLY A 770 -32.11 -56.19 2.18
CA GLY A 770 -30.64 -56.18 2.14
C GLY A 770 -30.04 -56.63 0.81
N GLU A 771 -30.85 -56.95 -0.20
CA GLU A 771 -30.43 -57.10 -1.60
C GLU A 771 -30.80 -55.86 -2.43
N LYS A 772 -30.12 -55.69 -3.56
CA LYS A 772 -30.49 -54.77 -4.64
C LYS A 772 -30.32 -55.43 -6.01
N SER A 773 -31.11 -55.01 -6.98
CA SER A 773 -31.00 -55.42 -8.39
C SER A 773 -30.33 -54.32 -9.18
N MET A 774 -29.23 -54.64 -9.85
CA MET A 774 -28.43 -53.72 -10.66
C MET A 774 -28.56 -54.12 -12.13
N ALA A 775 -29.20 -53.28 -12.94
CA ALA A 775 -29.42 -53.54 -14.37
C ALA A 775 -28.28 -52.96 -15.20
N VAL A 776 -27.55 -53.83 -15.90
CA VAL A 776 -26.38 -53.47 -16.69
C VAL A 776 -26.62 -53.80 -18.15
N ARG A 777 -26.38 -52.82 -19.01
CA ARG A 777 -26.31 -53.00 -20.46
C ARG A 777 -24.88 -53.36 -20.86
N LEU A 778 -24.72 -54.48 -21.56
CA LEU A 778 -23.46 -54.95 -22.11
C LEU A 778 -23.47 -54.74 -23.62
N SER A 779 -22.48 -54.03 -24.15
CA SER A 779 -22.33 -53.78 -25.59
C SER A 779 -21.16 -54.60 -26.13
N PHE A 780 -21.45 -55.53 -27.03
CA PHE A 780 -20.47 -56.41 -27.66
C PHE A 780 -20.21 -56.02 -29.12
N GLN A 781 -18.97 -56.12 -29.57
CA GLN A 781 -18.60 -55.84 -30.96
C GLN A 781 -17.29 -56.54 -31.34
N SER A 782 -17.24 -57.08 -32.56
CA SER A 782 -16.00 -57.57 -33.17
C SER A 782 -15.51 -56.60 -34.24
N ASP A 783 -14.18 -56.47 -34.35
CA ASP A 783 -13.53 -55.66 -35.37
C ASP A 783 -13.51 -56.36 -36.74
N SER A 784 -13.78 -57.67 -36.79
CA SER A 784 -13.63 -58.51 -37.99
C SER A 784 -14.94 -59.03 -38.60
N ALA A 785 -16.03 -59.08 -37.82
CA ALA A 785 -17.31 -59.62 -38.30
C ALA A 785 -18.50 -59.13 -37.47
N THR A 786 -19.71 -59.27 -38.01
CA THR A 786 -20.96 -59.15 -37.25
C THR A 786 -21.08 -60.33 -36.28
N LEU A 787 -21.48 -60.05 -35.04
CA LEU A 787 -21.64 -61.09 -34.01
C LEU A 787 -23.01 -61.78 -34.13
N THR A 788 -23.03 -63.10 -33.98
CA THR A 788 -24.26 -63.90 -33.85
C THR A 788 -24.60 -64.16 -32.38
N ASP A 789 -25.85 -64.53 -32.08
CA ASP A 789 -26.27 -64.86 -30.71
C ASP A 789 -25.43 -66.01 -30.11
N GLU A 790 -25.10 -67.02 -30.91
CA GLU A 790 -24.23 -68.15 -30.52
C GLU A 790 -22.83 -67.70 -30.06
N GLN A 791 -22.36 -66.52 -30.51
CA GLN A 791 -21.07 -65.95 -30.11
C GLN A 791 -21.18 -65.03 -28.87
N VAL A 792 -22.34 -64.40 -28.66
CA VAL A 792 -22.56 -63.45 -27.56
C VAL A 792 -22.99 -64.15 -26.27
N GLU A 793 -23.88 -65.14 -26.35
CA GLU A 793 -24.40 -65.86 -25.16
C GLU A 793 -23.30 -66.48 -24.27
N PRO A 794 -22.24 -67.11 -24.83
CA PRO A 794 -21.12 -67.59 -24.00
C PRO A 794 -20.34 -66.48 -23.30
N ALA A 795 -20.34 -65.26 -23.83
CA ALA A 795 -19.68 -64.11 -23.20
C ALA A 795 -20.54 -63.56 -22.05
N VAL A 796 -21.86 -63.43 -22.26
CA VAL A 796 -22.81 -63.04 -21.20
C VAL A 796 -22.79 -64.06 -20.06
N ARG A 797 -22.87 -65.35 -20.36
CA ARG A 797 -22.83 -66.42 -19.36
C ARG A 797 -21.57 -66.37 -18.50
N ALA A 798 -20.40 -66.16 -19.12
CA ALA A 798 -19.14 -66.03 -18.40
C ALA A 798 -19.15 -64.82 -17.44
N ILE A 799 -19.69 -63.68 -17.89
CA ILE A 799 -19.84 -62.49 -17.04
C ILE A 799 -20.73 -62.79 -15.84
N VAL A 800 -21.88 -63.44 -16.04
CA VAL A 800 -22.80 -63.82 -14.97
C VAL A 800 -22.16 -64.80 -13.98
N GLU A 801 -21.44 -65.82 -14.47
CA GLU A 801 -20.71 -66.78 -13.64
C GLU A 801 -19.64 -66.08 -12.78
N GLN A 802 -18.91 -65.12 -13.33
CA GLN A 802 -17.96 -64.32 -12.54
C GLN A 802 -18.66 -63.47 -11.49
N LEU A 803 -19.77 -62.83 -11.84
CA LEU A 803 -20.54 -62.03 -10.90
C LEU A 803 -21.03 -62.89 -9.72
N GLY A 804 -21.44 -64.13 -10.00
CA GLY A 804 -21.72 -65.14 -8.98
C GLY A 804 -20.50 -65.45 -8.12
N ALA A 805 -19.37 -65.78 -8.74
CA ALA A 805 -18.15 -66.19 -8.05
C ALA A 805 -17.51 -65.08 -7.19
N LYS A 806 -17.46 -63.84 -7.68
CA LYS A 806 -16.79 -62.72 -7.01
C LYS A 806 -17.69 -61.92 -6.06
N LEU A 807 -18.97 -61.80 -6.39
CA LEU A 807 -19.89 -60.87 -5.71
C LEU A 807 -21.14 -61.55 -5.15
N GLY A 808 -21.27 -62.88 -5.30
CA GLY A 808 -22.50 -63.59 -4.94
C GLY A 808 -23.70 -63.20 -5.79
N GLY A 809 -23.47 -62.63 -6.98
CA GLY A 809 -24.52 -62.11 -7.85
C GLY A 809 -25.30 -63.22 -8.56
N ARG A 810 -26.61 -63.01 -8.74
CA ARG A 810 -27.48 -63.91 -9.52
C ARG A 810 -28.38 -63.11 -10.47
N LEU A 811 -28.78 -63.71 -11.59
CA LEU A 811 -29.75 -63.07 -12.47
C LEU A 811 -31.12 -62.96 -11.77
N ARG A 812 -31.80 -61.85 -12.00
CA ARG A 812 -33.21 -61.69 -11.68
C ARG A 812 -34.02 -62.42 -12.75
N GLY A 813 -34.82 -63.40 -12.31
CA GLY A 813 -35.73 -64.15 -13.18
C GLY A 813 -36.96 -63.35 -13.59
#